data_AF-A0A9P5PVQ9-F1
#
_entry.id   AF-A0A9P5PVQ9-F1
#
_cell.length_a   1.000
_cell.length_b   1.000
_cell.length_c   1.000
_cell.angle_alpha   90.00
_cell.angle_beta   90.00
_cell.angle_gamma   90.00
#
_symmetry.space_group_name_H-M   'P 1'
#
loop_
_entity.id
_entity.type
_entity.pdbx_description
1 polymer ?
#
loop_
_entity_poly.entity_id
_entity_poly.type
_entity_poly.pdbx_seq_one_letter_code
_entity_poly.pdbx_strand_id
1 'polypeptide(L)'
;MPVYILHILYDIVNTMTTYHYLSSMARNNGPPRGSLPRSNVQFADALAQFDNARDTMLDGRSPDATFEEFPKERVEEYINLVLCGIGPGGRYYTLDPPENCQDGYRGAQCFTDIDSALIFGDDHFPWEDTYDIFTTYALRKSHAGSLHILLNFVTNNEDGIQSQDPGSHANVLWGICGNRHRIYLMLPNMPEEQNLKTLLPLIYSATRSAAGDILPHTSSQWSPTYSAEVDRTHHFTTSTQDTESRKTIPAQGLGVAFANEALHTIQRYQWGKHAYWFVQMRGIKDKSRHLIFQTETVVDDILRDINRQTSTVFLDVGLEVHLQADYAGLPARGPHVHQLLANNIWGLTTAEWQDSLPTYQPDVWASNAHVAGFRCNFSRHPVTENQIYYAQVYASDKFQTYSAGSSSGLLLLASQVLKMKGPDDAPVQLQKIYQAISENQLARTPTVVRLEVRVPSHRAALVYDQELDAVDLSDYIYAIPLECVWAWRLHRITACFMLLRYSASLMTSSRKDIQNLILVATTVHSFNSIHSRPGTMIWDRQLAETIFSTAKLADDPTQRDLMLWSPRNNQESVPVLYNGALWLPSIVYPASNQAGVLRFECKGSSVEKSLLERLFRMDWASIEKKFSLNLLVNFFASGHLHHRKCAASSEPIKRKINLPATVTDLSVKRPRLLYHDNAPDIPREASIRVVPSNINRRNASEYFLGLLCQILERVGCTKAGQAYWKLTAMERRVVSLDTFRDMNLGTYFTSYQYTKTPSDWASLKTILFPGPHDTPPAISDPNVQGWRGVPYYCELLELRNVNPVEYDYVRRTCLALFDTLKWFIKVQSHKMIEYKLRSSWTLMFSGSLQTGVPISTNPTITTRITSKAKKFPVLDQDALHTLSNM
;
A
#
# COMPACT_ATOMS: atom_id res chain seq x y z
N MET A 1 -16.44 8.65 12.98
CA MET A 1 -15.92 9.65 12.02
C MET A 1 -16.43 9.46 10.57
N PRO A 2 -17.71 9.11 10.24
CA PRO A 2 -18.14 8.99 8.83
C PRO A 2 -19.13 10.05 8.31
N VAL A 3 -19.45 11.12 9.06
CA VAL A 3 -20.57 12.03 8.69
C VAL A 3 -20.14 13.23 7.81
N TYR A 4 -18.85 13.54 7.69
CA TYR A 4 -18.39 14.73 6.95
C TYR A 4 -18.30 14.57 5.41
N ILE A 5 -18.47 13.35 4.88
CA ILE A 5 -18.38 13.06 3.42
C ILE A 5 -19.68 13.39 2.68
N LEU A 6 -20.83 13.46 3.38
CA LEU A 6 -22.15 13.60 2.77
C LEU A 6 -22.46 15.00 2.20
N HIS A 7 -21.79 16.06 2.68
CA HIS A 7 -22.11 17.43 2.24
C HIS A 7 -21.38 17.86 0.96
N ILE A 8 -20.21 17.30 0.66
CA ILE A 8 -19.37 17.73 -0.47
C ILE A 8 -19.92 17.20 -1.81
N LEU A 9 -20.62 16.06 -1.80
CA LEU A 9 -21.12 15.43 -3.03
C LEU A 9 -22.47 16.00 -3.51
N TYR A 10 -23.24 16.66 -2.64
CA TYR A 10 -24.55 17.22 -3.00
C TYR A 10 -24.44 18.51 -3.83
N ASP A 11 -23.37 19.30 -3.64
CA ASP A 11 -23.16 20.55 -4.38
C ASP A 11 -22.58 20.33 -5.80
N ILE A 12 -22.00 19.16 -6.08
CA ILE A 12 -21.37 18.84 -7.37
C ILE A 12 -22.42 18.55 -8.46
N VAL A 13 -23.58 18.02 -8.10
CA VAL A 13 -24.61 17.59 -9.07
C VAL A 13 -25.38 18.77 -9.69
N ASN A 14 -25.26 19.99 -9.15
CA ASN A 14 -26.10 21.13 -9.55
C ASN A 14 -25.43 22.22 -10.41
N THR A 15 -24.16 22.07 -10.85
CA THR A 15 -23.41 23.24 -11.38
C THR A 15 -22.83 23.11 -12.79
N MET A 16 -23.31 22.23 -13.68
CA MET A 16 -22.78 22.19 -15.05
C MET A 16 -23.84 22.10 -16.14
N THR A 17 -24.04 23.19 -16.88
CA THR A 17 -24.62 23.16 -18.23
C THR A 17 -24.08 24.31 -19.08
N THR A 18 -23.79 23.96 -20.34
CA THR A 18 -23.68 24.80 -21.55
C THR A 18 -22.29 25.28 -21.95
N TYR A 19 -21.75 24.75 -23.07
CA TYR A 19 -21.29 25.49 -24.26
C TYR A 19 -20.91 24.50 -25.40
N HIS A 20 -21.31 24.82 -26.65
CA HIS A 20 -21.01 24.07 -27.89
C HIS A 20 -20.73 25.10 -29.00
N TYR A 21 -19.60 25.03 -29.74
CA TYR A 21 -19.54 25.21 -31.21
C TYR A 21 -18.12 25.07 -31.84
N LEU A 22 -18.10 24.26 -32.93
CA LEU A 22 -17.35 24.30 -34.22
C LEU A 22 -15.84 24.02 -34.45
N SER A 23 -15.67 23.13 -35.46
CA SER A 23 -14.74 23.12 -36.62
C SER A 23 -13.28 22.70 -36.38
N SER A 24 -12.74 21.58 -36.90
CA SER A 24 -12.57 21.02 -38.27
C SER A 24 -11.32 21.50 -39.04
N MET A 25 -10.33 20.61 -39.20
CA MET A 25 -9.66 20.20 -40.45
C MET A 25 -8.22 19.70 -40.20
N ALA A 26 -7.94 18.42 -40.52
CA ALA A 26 -6.78 17.94 -41.29
C ALA A 26 -6.74 16.40 -41.24
N ARG A 27 -6.90 15.74 -42.39
CA ARG A 27 -6.69 14.30 -42.59
C ARG A 27 -5.45 14.13 -43.45
N ASN A 28 -4.58 13.18 -43.12
CA ASN A 28 -4.13 12.11 -44.03
C ASN A 28 -3.00 11.29 -43.38
N ASN A 29 -3.30 10.03 -43.08
CA ASN A 29 -2.49 8.83 -43.36
C ASN A 29 -3.17 7.63 -42.66
N GLY A 30 -3.67 6.69 -43.47
CA GLY A 30 -4.57 5.62 -43.00
C GLY A 30 -3.86 4.50 -42.21
N PRO A 31 -4.51 3.89 -41.20
CA PRO A 31 -4.01 2.72 -40.50
C PRO A 31 -4.45 1.41 -41.18
N PRO A 32 -3.80 0.28 -40.87
CA PRO A 32 -3.95 -0.98 -41.61
C PRO A 32 -5.28 -1.71 -41.34
N ARG A 33 -5.56 -2.69 -42.23
CA ARG A 33 -6.84 -3.38 -42.45
C ARG A 33 -7.50 -3.92 -41.16
N GLY A 34 -8.75 -3.51 -40.94
CA GLY A 34 -9.59 -3.86 -39.80
C GLY A 34 -10.09 -2.65 -38.98
N SER A 35 -9.85 -1.42 -39.44
CA SER A 35 -10.08 -0.20 -38.66
C SER A 35 -11.57 0.03 -38.35
N LEU A 36 -11.92 -0.12 -37.07
CA LEU A 36 -13.14 0.43 -36.50
C LEU A 36 -13.21 1.94 -36.78
N PRO A 37 -14.42 2.51 -36.95
CA PRO A 37 -14.59 3.94 -37.22
C PRO A 37 -13.99 4.78 -36.09
N ARG A 38 -13.13 5.74 -36.46
CA ARG A 38 -12.52 6.72 -35.54
C ARG A 38 -13.29 8.04 -35.59
N SER A 39 -13.52 8.65 -34.44
CA SER A 39 -14.00 10.02 -34.31
C SER A 39 -12.94 10.87 -33.62
N ASN A 40 -12.49 11.95 -34.27
CA ASN A 40 -11.73 12.99 -33.60
C ASN A 40 -12.72 13.84 -32.80
N VAL A 41 -12.48 13.96 -31.50
CA VAL A 41 -13.37 14.67 -30.58
C VAL A 41 -12.53 15.69 -29.84
N GLN A 42 -13.03 16.92 -29.73
CA GLN A 42 -12.33 17.94 -28.95
C GLN A 42 -12.28 17.53 -27.48
N PHE A 43 -11.25 18.00 -26.76
CA PHE A 43 -11.03 17.64 -25.36
C PHE A 43 -12.27 17.90 -24.48
N ALA A 44 -12.93 19.05 -24.65
CA ALA A 44 -14.16 19.39 -23.92
C ALA A 44 -15.34 18.47 -24.27
N ASP A 45 -15.53 18.15 -25.55
CA ASP A 45 -16.59 17.23 -26.00
C ASP A 45 -16.39 15.82 -25.43
N ALA A 46 -15.14 15.36 -25.31
CA ALA A 46 -14.84 14.07 -24.70
C ALA A 46 -15.15 14.06 -23.20
N LEU A 47 -14.83 15.16 -22.49
CA LEU A 47 -15.19 15.31 -21.09
C LEU A 47 -16.71 15.34 -20.88
N ALA A 48 -17.46 16.02 -21.74
CA ALA A 48 -18.92 15.99 -21.69
C ALA A 48 -19.49 14.57 -21.82
N GLN A 49 -18.85 13.71 -22.64
CA GLN A 49 -19.23 12.30 -22.71
C GLN A 49 -18.84 11.51 -21.47
N PHE A 50 -17.70 11.82 -20.86
CA PHE A 50 -17.28 11.21 -19.60
C PHE A 50 -18.21 11.59 -18.46
N ASP A 51 -18.63 12.85 -18.38
CA ASP A 51 -19.64 13.35 -17.44
C ASP A 51 -20.96 12.62 -17.64
N ASN A 52 -21.48 12.55 -18.87
CA ASN A 52 -22.72 11.82 -19.16
C ASN A 52 -22.63 10.34 -18.77
N ALA A 53 -21.53 9.66 -19.10
CA ALA A 53 -21.32 8.26 -18.73
C ALA A 53 -21.18 8.08 -17.21
N ARG A 54 -20.50 9.00 -16.52
CA ARG A 54 -20.42 9.03 -15.05
C ARG A 54 -21.81 9.19 -14.44
N ASP A 55 -22.57 10.17 -14.89
CA ASP A 55 -23.88 10.51 -14.32
C ASP A 55 -24.88 9.37 -14.56
N THR A 56 -24.79 8.70 -15.72
CA THR A 56 -25.56 7.48 -16.00
C THR A 56 -25.13 6.29 -15.12
N MET A 57 -23.82 6.13 -14.87
CA MET A 57 -23.30 5.11 -13.97
C MET A 57 -23.74 5.35 -12.51
N LEU A 58 -23.71 6.60 -12.07
CA LEU A 58 -24.10 7.00 -10.73
C LEU A 58 -25.62 6.96 -10.54
N ASP A 59 -26.41 7.43 -11.52
CA ASP A 59 -27.88 7.42 -11.48
C ASP A 59 -28.41 7.95 -10.12
N GLY A 60 -27.95 9.16 -9.76
CA GLY A 60 -28.27 9.84 -8.51
C GLY A 60 -27.54 9.34 -7.26
N ARG A 61 -26.63 8.36 -7.38
CA ARG A 61 -25.88 7.79 -6.24
C ARG A 61 -24.52 8.45 -6.04
N SER A 62 -24.01 8.31 -4.81
CA SER A 62 -22.63 8.68 -4.50
C SER A 62 -21.64 7.70 -5.13
N PRO A 63 -20.45 8.14 -5.62
CA PRO A 63 -19.35 7.25 -6.01
C PRO A 63 -18.90 6.28 -4.90
N ASP A 64 -19.17 6.62 -3.63
CA ASP A 64 -18.86 5.81 -2.44
C ASP A 64 -19.99 4.84 -2.05
N ALA A 65 -21.11 4.81 -2.78
CA ALA A 65 -22.18 3.83 -2.57
C ALA A 65 -21.64 2.40 -2.66
N THR A 66 -22.34 1.43 -2.06
CA THR A 66 -21.86 0.04 -2.08
C THR A 66 -21.77 -0.48 -3.52
N PHE A 67 -20.74 -1.27 -3.83
CA PHE A 67 -20.47 -1.60 -5.23
C PHE A 67 -21.61 -2.40 -5.88
N GLU A 68 -22.34 -3.16 -5.06
CA GLU A 68 -23.50 -3.96 -5.46
C GLU A 68 -24.69 -3.10 -5.92
N GLU A 69 -24.75 -1.83 -5.53
CA GLU A 69 -25.81 -0.92 -5.98
C GLU A 69 -25.64 -0.54 -7.45
N PHE A 70 -24.41 -0.41 -7.96
CA PHE A 70 -24.16 0.04 -9.34
C PHE A 70 -24.55 -1.03 -10.38
N PRO A 71 -25.23 -0.65 -11.47
CA PRO A 71 -25.44 -1.56 -12.58
C PRO A 71 -24.08 -1.85 -13.24
N LYS A 72 -23.64 -3.11 -13.21
CA LYS A 72 -22.32 -3.50 -13.72
C LYS A 72 -22.08 -3.04 -15.16
N GLU A 73 -23.07 -3.19 -16.03
CA GLU A 73 -23.00 -2.74 -17.43
C GLU A 73 -22.63 -1.25 -17.56
N ARG A 74 -23.17 -0.38 -16.69
CA ARG A 74 -22.85 1.05 -16.70
C ARG A 74 -21.45 1.34 -16.18
N VAL A 75 -20.99 0.58 -15.19
CA VAL A 75 -19.61 0.65 -14.70
C VAL A 75 -18.64 0.22 -15.81
N GLU A 76 -18.96 -0.84 -16.55
CA GLU A 76 -18.18 -1.35 -17.67
C GLU A 76 -18.12 -0.34 -18.83
N GLU A 77 -19.26 0.24 -19.21
CA GLU A 77 -19.34 1.32 -20.21
C GLU A 77 -18.47 2.51 -19.83
N TYR A 78 -18.54 2.96 -18.57
CA TYR A 78 -17.75 4.08 -18.07
C TYR A 78 -16.24 3.77 -18.06
N ILE A 79 -15.84 2.59 -17.55
CA ILE A 79 -14.44 2.15 -17.53
C ILE A 79 -13.89 2.05 -18.96
N ASN A 80 -14.63 1.44 -19.88
CA ASN A 80 -14.20 1.27 -21.27
C ASN A 80 -14.07 2.62 -21.98
N LEU A 81 -14.98 3.56 -21.73
CA LEU A 81 -14.89 4.90 -22.30
C LEU A 81 -13.66 5.66 -21.77
N VAL A 82 -13.48 5.69 -20.44
CA VAL A 82 -12.49 6.56 -19.77
C VAL A 82 -11.08 5.95 -19.71
N LEU A 83 -10.93 4.63 -19.67
CA LEU A 83 -9.63 3.97 -19.61
C LEU A 83 -9.24 3.27 -20.90
N CYS A 84 -10.18 2.80 -21.72
CA CYS A 84 -9.88 2.11 -22.99
C CYS A 84 -10.15 2.96 -24.23
N GLY A 85 -10.83 4.11 -24.08
CA GLY A 85 -11.18 4.99 -25.19
C GLY A 85 -12.26 4.41 -26.09
N ILE A 86 -13.03 3.43 -25.60
CA ILE A 86 -14.07 2.71 -26.33
C ILE A 86 -15.42 3.23 -25.84
N GLY A 87 -16.06 4.08 -26.64
CA GLY A 87 -17.40 4.55 -26.30
C GLY A 87 -18.53 3.69 -26.87
N PRO A 88 -19.78 4.18 -26.76
CA PRO A 88 -20.96 3.44 -27.18
C PRO A 88 -20.87 2.95 -28.63
N GLY A 89 -21.23 1.68 -28.85
CA GLY A 89 -21.14 1.04 -30.17
C GLY A 89 -19.72 0.67 -30.64
N GLY A 90 -18.73 0.66 -29.73
CA GLY A 90 -17.37 0.20 -30.03
C GLY A 90 -16.51 1.22 -30.78
N ARG A 91 -16.90 2.50 -30.79
CA ARG A 91 -16.13 3.58 -31.43
C ARG A 91 -14.95 3.98 -30.57
N TYR A 92 -13.78 4.13 -31.20
CA TYR A 92 -12.58 4.61 -30.53
C TYR A 92 -12.50 6.13 -30.57
N TYR A 93 -12.20 6.73 -29.43
CA TYR A 93 -12.01 8.17 -29.27
C TYR A 93 -10.54 8.56 -29.48
N THR A 94 -10.35 9.55 -30.34
CA THR A 94 -9.08 10.29 -30.45
C THR A 94 -9.22 11.60 -29.72
N LEU A 95 -8.24 11.86 -28.85
CA LEU A 95 -8.17 13.07 -28.06
C LEU A 95 -7.03 13.92 -28.57
N ASP A 96 -7.39 15.09 -29.07
CA ASP A 96 -6.43 16.13 -29.38
C ASP A 96 -6.68 17.27 -28.38
N PRO A 97 -5.73 17.64 -27.52
CA PRO A 97 -5.87 18.88 -26.77
C PRO A 97 -5.97 20.02 -27.79
N PRO A 98 -6.98 20.89 -27.69
CA PRO A 98 -7.13 21.99 -28.63
C PRO A 98 -5.89 22.90 -28.55
N GLU A 99 -5.30 23.18 -29.72
CA GLU A 99 -4.18 24.10 -29.87
C GLU A 99 -4.60 25.55 -29.54
N ASN A 100 -3.76 26.21 -28.73
CA ASN A 100 -3.55 27.66 -28.58
C ASN A 100 -4.76 28.60 -28.71
N CYS A 101 -5.62 28.61 -27.69
CA CYS A 101 -6.53 29.73 -27.46
C CYS A 101 -5.72 31.02 -27.21
N GLN A 102 -5.65 31.91 -28.21
CA GLN A 102 -5.04 33.24 -28.06
C GLN A 102 -5.55 33.99 -26.82
N ASP A 103 -6.83 33.79 -26.49
CA ASP A 103 -7.44 34.37 -25.29
C ASP A 103 -6.76 33.91 -23.99
N GLY A 104 -6.30 32.65 -23.90
CA GLY A 104 -5.65 32.14 -22.69
C GLY A 104 -4.28 32.78 -22.40
N TYR A 105 -3.64 33.34 -23.42
CA TYR A 105 -2.38 34.06 -23.33
C TYR A 105 -2.54 35.56 -23.05
N ARG A 106 -3.76 36.09 -23.10
CA ARG A 106 -3.99 37.51 -22.79
C ARG A 106 -3.66 37.78 -21.33
N GLY A 107 -2.62 38.57 -21.10
CA GLY A 107 -2.14 38.87 -19.76
C GLY A 107 -1.40 37.71 -19.09
N ALA A 108 -0.90 36.74 -19.87
CA ALA A 108 0.03 35.74 -19.35
C ALA A 108 1.31 36.43 -18.82
N GLN A 109 1.89 35.84 -17.79
CA GLN A 109 3.05 36.39 -17.08
C GLN A 109 4.09 35.31 -16.81
N CYS A 110 5.35 35.68 -16.99
CA CYS A 110 6.50 34.88 -16.58
C CYS A 110 6.94 35.31 -15.17
N PHE A 111 7.24 34.33 -14.33
CA PHE A 111 7.88 34.56 -13.04
C PHE A 111 9.14 33.72 -12.95
N THR A 112 10.20 34.28 -12.38
CA THR A 112 11.40 33.50 -12.09
C THR A 112 11.56 33.29 -10.59
N ASP A 113 12.16 32.17 -10.22
CA ASP A 113 12.56 31.89 -8.84
C ASP A 113 13.79 30.98 -8.78
N ILE A 114 14.30 30.79 -7.56
CA ILE A 114 15.31 29.77 -7.25
C ILE A 114 14.62 28.76 -6.33
N ASP A 115 14.43 27.53 -6.78
CA ASP A 115 13.72 26.49 -6.01
C ASP A 115 14.58 25.94 -4.88
N SER A 116 15.85 25.69 -5.22
CA SER A 116 16.78 24.95 -4.38
C SER A 116 18.23 25.34 -4.69
N ALA A 117 19.11 25.16 -3.70
CA ALA A 117 20.55 25.31 -3.85
C ALA A 117 21.28 24.07 -3.34
N LEU A 118 22.28 23.62 -4.09
CA LEU A 118 23.15 22.50 -3.78
C LEU A 118 24.57 23.04 -3.58
N ILE A 119 25.09 22.92 -2.37
CA ILE A 119 26.37 23.49 -1.98
C ILE A 119 27.31 22.38 -1.52
N PHE A 120 28.50 22.34 -2.11
CA PHE A 120 29.53 21.35 -1.83
C PHE A 120 30.77 22.04 -1.30
N GLY A 121 31.21 21.63 -0.11
CA GLY A 121 32.46 22.09 0.50
C GLY A 121 33.39 20.90 0.72
N ASP A 122 34.46 20.85 -0.07
CA ASP A 122 35.38 19.69 -0.09
C ASP A 122 36.17 19.58 1.22
N ASP A 123 36.95 20.63 1.54
CA ASP A 123 37.77 20.69 2.75
C ASP A 123 37.30 21.76 3.76
N HIS A 124 36.28 22.54 3.40
CA HIS A 124 35.78 23.65 4.20
C HIS A 124 34.27 23.57 4.35
N PHE A 125 33.79 23.81 5.57
CA PHE A 125 32.37 23.86 5.87
C PHE A 125 31.73 25.06 5.18
N PRO A 126 30.71 24.86 4.33
CA PRO A 126 30.22 25.91 3.44
C PRO A 126 29.27 26.92 4.09
N TRP A 127 28.84 26.72 5.33
CA TRP A 127 27.79 27.51 6.00
C TRP A 127 28.36 28.38 7.13
N GLU A 128 28.05 29.67 7.15
CA GLU A 128 28.67 30.65 8.06
C GLU A 128 27.80 31.07 9.26
N ASP A 129 26.48 30.83 9.19
CA ASP A 129 25.53 31.15 10.27
C ASP A 129 25.34 29.97 11.25
N THR A 130 24.50 30.15 12.26
CA THR A 130 24.13 29.17 13.30
C THR A 130 23.42 27.98 12.66
N TYR A 131 23.72 26.77 13.16
CA TYR A 131 23.08 25.54 12.70
C TYR A 131 22.91 24.54 13.85
N ASP A 132 22.02 23.57 13.66
CA ASP A 132 21.83 22.47 14.60
C ASP A 132 22.42 21.18 14.01
N ILE A 133 23.17 20.44 14.82
CA ILE A 133 23.61 19.10 14.45
C ILE A 133 22.78 18.04 15.15
N PHE A 134 22.59 16.91 14.49
CA PHE A 134 22.00 15.72 15.08
C PHE A 134 23.06 14.92 15.82
N THR A 135 22.81 14.60 17.09
CA THR A 135 23.68 13.70 17.86
C THR A 135 23.17 12.25 17.86
N THR A 136 21.94 12.04 17.38
CA THR A 136 21.34 10.73 17.08
C THR A 136 20.94 10.69 15.60
N TYR A 137 21.69 9.94 14.79
CA TYR A 137 21.55 10.00 13.33
C TYR A 137 20.39 9.12 12.83
N ALA A 138 19.45 9.71 12.10
CA ALA A 138 18.32 9.02 11.50
C ALA A 138 18.62 8.65 10.04
N LEU A 139 19.07 7.42 9.77
CA LEU A 139 19.37 6.96 8.40
C LEU A 139 18.20 7.07 7.42
N ARG A 140 16.95 7.00 7.92
CA ARG A 140 15.75 7.23 7.10
C ARG A 140 15.67 8.64 6.50
N LYS A 141 16.49 9.58 6.98
CA LYS A 141 16.57 10.97 6.52
C LYS A 141 17.83 11.26 5.68
N SER A 142 18.68 10.27 5.44
CA SER A 142 19.80 10.38 4.50
C SER A 142 19.28 10.79 3.12
N HIS A 143 20.11 11.51 2.37
CA HIS A 143 19.84 11.87 1.00
C HIS A 143 19.74 10.60 0.15
N ALA A 144 18.71 10.52 -0.69
CA ALA A 144 18.48 9.42 -1.61
C ALA A 144 18.13 9.99 -2.99
N GLY A 145 18.83 9.51 -4.02
CA GLY A 145 18.62 9.92 -5.41
C GLY A 145 19.82 10.62 -6.02
N SER A 146 19.79 10.75 -7.35
CA SER A 146 20.80 11.46 -8.13
C SER A 146 20.67 12.98 -7.94
N LEU A 147 21.81 13.68 -7.87
CA LEU A 147 21.86 15.14 -7.88
C LEU A 147 22.09 15.71 -9.28
N HIS A 148 22.13 14.87 -10.33
CA HIS A 148 22.22 15.29 -11.73
C HIS A 148 23.34 16.32 -12.00
N ILE A 149 24.45 16.18 -11.28
CA ILE A 149 25.68 16.94 -11.45
C ILE A 149 26.84 15.94 -11.37
N LEU A 150 27.97 16.25 -12.00
CA LEU A 150 29.20 15.50 -11.78
C LEU A 150 30.20 16.43 -11.11
N LEU A 151 30.72 15.98 -9.98
CA LEU A 151 31.83 16.63 -9.30
C LEU A 151 33.09 15.81 -9.51
N ASN A 152 34.20 16.51 -9.65
CA ASN A 152 35.51 15.92 -9.81
C ASN A 152 36.05 15.56 -8.42
N PHE A 153 36.18 14.27 -8.14
CA PHE A 153 36.76 13.80 -6.89
C PHE A 153 38.15 13.22 -7.14
N VAL A 154 39.10 13.57 -6.26
CA VAL A 154 40.42 12.94 -6.24
C VAL A 154 40.26 11.55 -5.64
N THR A 155 40.37 10.50 -6.45
CA THR A 155 40.27 9.12 -5.96
C THR A 155 41.62 8.65 -5.38
N ASN A 156 41.59 7.60 -4.55
CA ASN A 156 42.80 7.06 -3.90
C ASN A 156 43.73 6.27 -4.84
N ASN A 157 43.29 5.98 -6.05
CA ASN A 157 44.09 5.22 -7.00
C ASN A 157 44.88 6.19 -7.88
N GLU A 158 46.02 5.75 -8.40
CA GLU A 158 46.82 6.45 -9.42
C GLU A 158 46.03 6.73 -10.73
N ASP A 159 44.76 6.32 -10.80
CA ASP A 159 43.84 6.36 -11.95
C ASP A 159 43.24 7.74 -12.26
N GLY A 160 43.61 8.80 -11.52
CA GLY A 160 43.24 10.19 -11.83
C GLY A 160 41.91 10.68 -11.24
N ILE A 161 41.51 11.89 -11.66
CA ILE A 161 40.29 12.57 -11.24
C ILE A 161 39.08 11.82 -11.83
N GLN A 162 38.17 11.36 -10.97
CA GLN A 162 36.93 10.73 -11.42
C GLN A 162 35.74 11.67 -11.19
N SER A 163 34.99 11.94 -12.26
CA SER A 163 33.74 12.69 -12.17
C SER A 163 32.59 11.76 -11.79
N GLN A 164 31.97 11.98 -10.63
CA GLN A 164 30.85 11.16 -10.11
C GLN A 164 29.68 12.03 -9.67
N ASP A 165 28.47 11.46 -9.65
CA ASP A 165 27.28 12.13 -9.09
C ASP A 165 27.30 11.99 -7.56
N PRO A 166 27.37 13.09 -6.80
CA PRO A 166 27.37 13.05 -5.33
C PRO A 166 26.18 12.29 -4.73
N GLY A 167 25.05 12.28 -5.43
CA GLY A 167 23.83 11.59 -4.99
C GLY A 167 23.98 10.07 -4.87
N SER A 168 24.98 9.45 -5.51
CA SER A 168 25.29 8.02 -5.32
C SER A 168 26.16 7.72 -4.11
N HIS A 169 26.73 8.73 -3.45
CA HIS A 169 27.58 8.50 -2.27
C HIS A 169 26.74 8.17 -1.03
N ALA A 170 27.27 7.28 -0.20
CA ALA A 170 26.75 7.07 1.15
C ALA A 170 26.80 8.39 1.93
N ASN A 171 25.78 8.65 2.76
CA ASN A 171 25.70 9.92 3.46
C ASN A 171 24.90 9.83 4.76
N VAL A 172 25.22 10.73 5.69
CA VAL A 172 24.52 10.91 6.96
C VAL A 172 23.95 12.32 7.01
N LEU A 173 22.67 12.44 7.36
CA LEU A 173 22.11 13.73 7.74
C LEU A 173 22.77 14.17 9.06
N TRP A 174 23.75 15.05 8.95
CA TRP A 174 24.58 15.51 10.07
C TRP A 174 23.91 16.64 10.84
N GLY A 175 23.19 17.53 10.14
CA GLY A 175 22.52 18.67 10.76
C GLY A 175 21.48 19.34 9.89
N ILE A 176 20.97 20.47 10.38
CA ILE A 176 20.09 21.40 9.68
C ILE A 176 20.56 22.84 9.94
N CYS A 177 20.42 23.69 8.94
CA CYS A 177 20.52 25.14 9.09
C CYS A 177 19.15 25.77 8.83
N GLY A 178 18.65 26.55 9.78
CA GLY A 178 17.26 27.00 9.78
C GLY A 178 16.23 25.86 9.75
N ASN A 179 15.03 26.14 9.25
CA ASN A 179 13.91 25.19 9.31
C ASN A 179 13.87 24.16 8.18
N ARG A 180 14.52 24.44 7.05
CA ARG A 180 14.32 23.69 5.79
C ARG A 180 15.60 23.24 5.10
N HIS A 181 16.77 23.70 5.55
CA HIS A 181 18.04 23.36 4.91
C HIS A 181 18.71 22.22 5.67
N ARG A 182 19.37 21.34 4.93
CA ARG A 182 19.92 20.09 5.46
C ARG A 182 21.42 20.03 5.20
N ILE A 183 22.14 19.57 6.21
CA ILE A 183 23.60 19.41 6.16
C ILE A 183 23.90 17.92 6.18
N TYR A 184 24.57 17.46 5.14
CA TYR A 184 24.95 16.07 4.93
C TYR A 184 26.47 15.93 5.03
N LEU A 185 26.90 14.88 5.71
CA LEU A 185 28.26 14.35 5.60
C LEU A 185 28.26 13.29 4.51
N MET A 186 29.02 13.52 3.43
CA MET A 186 29.11 12.63 2.29
C MET A 186 30.35 11.73 2.42
N LEU A 187 30.20 10.44 2.11
CA LEU A 187 31.20 9.39 2.35
C LEU A 187 31.46 8.59 1.06
N PRO A 188 32.20 9.14 0.08
CA PRO A 188 32.41 8.49 -1.22
C PRO A 188 33.21 7.19 -1.14
N ASN A 189 34.14 7.06 -0.17
CA ASN A 189 34.99 5.87 0.00
C ASN A 189 34.33 4.76 0.84
N MET A 190 33.04 4.87 1.14
CA MET A 190 32.36 3.83 1.92
C MET A 190 32.13 2.59 1.04
N PRO A 191 32.65 1.41 1.42
CA PRO A 191 32.41 0.18 0.66
C PRO A 191 30.92 -0.16 0.63
N GLU A 192 30.41 -0.62 -0.52
CA GLU A 192 28.99 -0.98 -0.69
C GLU A 192 28.53 -2.05 0.32
N GLU A 193 29.44 -2.94 0.72
CA GLU A 193 29.16 -4.02 1.68
C GLU A 193 29.08 -3.51 3.14
N GLN A 194 29.64 -2.35 3.43
CA GLN A 194 29.69 -1.82 4.79
C GLN A 194 28.33 -1.21 5.17
N ASN A 195 27.85 -1.54 6.36
CA ASN A 195 26.59 -0.98 6.86
C ASN A 195 26.83 0.38 7.52
N LEU A 196 26.20 1.45 7.02
CA LEU A 196 26.37 2.81 7.54
C LEU A 196 26.06 2.93 9.05
N LYS A 197 25.20 2.05 9.59
CA LYS A 197 24.91 1.98 11.03
C LYS A 197 26.15 1.70 11.88
N THR A 198 27.12 0.94 11.36
CA THR A 198 28.34 0.60 12.12
C THR A 198 29.32 1.76 12.20
N LEU A 199 29.17 2.77 11.34
CA LEU A 199 30.01 3.98 11.33
C LEU A 199 29.50 5.09 12.25
N LEU A 200 28.20 5.09 12.60
CA LEU A 200 27.59 6.13 13.42
C LEU A 200 28.32 6.39 14.76
N PRO A 201 28.81 5.37 15.51
CA PRO A 201 29.59 5.60 16.72
C PRO A 201 30.92 6.32 16.46
N LEU A 202 31.58 6.03 15.33
CA LEU A 202 32.84 6.66 14.95
C LEU A 202 32.63 8.12 14.52
N ILE A 203 31.59 8.38 13.71
CA ILE A 203 31.20 9.74 13.32
C ILE A 203 30.85 10.59 14.55
N TYR A 204 30.08 10.02 15.49
CA TYR A 204 29.77 10.68 16.76
C TYR A 204 31.04 10.96 17.58
N SER A 205 31.95 9.99 17.70
CA SER A 205 33.20 10.17 18.44
C SER A 205 34.07 11.28 17.85
N ALA A 206 34.19 11.33 16.53
CA ALA A 206 34.93 12.38 15.83
C ALA A 206 34.29 13.77 16.06
N THR A 207 32.97 13.85 15.90
CA THR A 207 32.21 15.09 16.15
C THR A 207 32.35 15.55 17.61
N ARG A 208 32.29 14.63 18.56
CA ARG A 208 32.48 14.94 19.99
C ARG A 208 33.90 15.39 20.30
N SER A 209 34.92 14.79 19.67
CA SER A 209 36.31 15.23 19.82
C SER A 209 36.47 16.68 19.38
N ALA A 210 35.97 17.01 18.18
CA ALA A 210 35.98 18.38 17.66
C ALA A 210 35.23 19.35 18.59
N ALA A 211 34.13 18.92 19.21
CA ALA A 211 33.42 19.75 20.20
C ALA A 211 34.27 19.99 21.46
N GLY A 212 35.07 19.02 21.90
CA GLY A 212 36.01 19.18 23.01
C GLY A 212 37.12 20.17 22.71
N ASP A 213 37.65 20.15 21.49
CA ASP A 213 38.77 20.98 21.06
C ASP A 213 38.33 22.42 20.75
N ILE A 214 37.22 22.60 20.03
CA ILE A 214 36.76 23.91 19.53
C ILE A 214 35.71 24.55 20.44
N LEU A 215 34.85 23.76 21.09
CA LEU A 215 33.71 24.23 21.90
C LEU A 215 33.77 23.71 23.35
N PRO A 216 34.90 23.87 24.08
CA PRO A 216 35.16 23.17 25.33
C PRO A 216 34.10 23.44 26.41
N HIS A 217 33.48 24.63 26.41
CA HIS A 217 32.42 25.02 27.35
C HIS A 217 31.10 24.26 27.14
N THR A 218 30.89 23.67 25.96
CA THR A 218 29.70 22.85 25.66
C THR A 218 29.95 21.35 25.79
N SER A 219 31.22 20.94 25.86
CA SER A 219 31.63 19.52 25.86
C SER A 219 30.98 18.69 26.97
N SER A 220 30.66 19.30 28.12
CA SER A 220 29.96 18.66 29.25
C SER A 220 28.53 18.21 28.91
N GLN A 221 27.94 18.78 27.86
CA GLN A 221 26.60 18.44 27.40
C GLN A 221 26.57 17.26 26.41
N TRP A 222 27.74 16.73 26.03
CA TRP A 222 27.87 15.63 25.07
C TRP A 222 28.08 14.31 25.79
N SER A 223 27.20 13.34 25.53
CA SER A 223 27.34 12.00 26.11
C SER A 223 28.67 11.36 25.67
N PRO A 224 29.32 10.56 26.53
CA PRO A 224 30.66 10.03 26.25
C PRO A 224 30.69 9.05 25.07
N THR A 225 29.57 8.38 24.78
CA THR A 225 29.45 7.42 23.69
C THR A 225 28.16 7.65 22.91
N TYR A 226 28.11 7.17 21.67
CA TYR A 226 26.91 7.22 20.84
C TYR A 226 25.74 6.44 21.45
N SER A 227 26.01 5.27 22.06
CA SER A 227 24.97 4.48 22.76
C SER A 227 24.37 5.27 23.91
N ALA A 228 25.19 5.93 24.73
CA ALA A 228 24.69 6.74 25.83
C ALA A 228 23.84 7.92 25.34
N GLU A 229 24.19 8.51 24.19
CA GLU A 229 23.38 9.56 23.58
C GLU A 229 22.02 9.04 23.08
N VAL A 230 22.00 7.87 22.43
CA VAL A 230 20.78 7.20 21.99
C VAL A 230 19.90 6.84 23.19
N ASP A 231 20.46 6.23 24.24
CA ASP A 231 19.74 5.89 25.47
C ASP A 231 19.16 7.14 26.13
N ARG A 232 19.94 8.23 26.20
CA ARG A 232 19.48 9.53 26.72
C ARG A 232 18.26 10.02 25.94
N THR A 233 18.24 9.91 24.61
CA THR A 233 17.09 10.35 23.80
C THR A 233 15.85 9.48 23.97
N HIS A 234 16.01 8.17 24.16
CA HIS A 234 14.89 7.24 24.34
C HIS A 234 14.09 7.53 25.61
N HIS A 235 14.70 8.08 26.65
CA HIS A 235 14.01 8.44 27.90
C HIS A 235 13.03 9.62 27.76
N PHE A 236 13.08 10.36 26.65
CA PHE A 236 12.19 11.51 26.43
C PHE A 236 10.91 11.16 25.64
N THR A 237 10.63 9.89 25.34
CA THR A 237 9.44 9.50 24.58
C THR A 237 8.56 8.44 25.25
N THR A 238 7.25 8.68 25.17
CA THR A 238 6.19 7.68 25.38
C THR A 238 5.56 7.21 24.06
N SER A 239 6.05 7.70 22.91
CA SER A 239 5.48 7.49 21.58
C SER A 239 6.47 6.81 20.61
N THR A 240 5.93 6.24 19.52
CA THR A 240 6.63 5.45 18.50
C THR A 240 7.57 6.25 17.58
N GLN A 241 7.82 7.53 17.85
CA GLN A 241 8.75 8.36 17.08
C GLN A 241 10.04 8.59 17.89
N ASP A 242 11.18 8.19 17.34
CA ASP A 242 12.49 8.46 17.93
C ASP A 242 12.70 9.98 18.04
N THR A 243 12.89 10.51 19.25
CA THR A 243 13.26 11.91 19.45
C THR A 243 14.66 12.16 18.91
N GLU A 244 14.78 13.18 18.07
CA GLU A 244 16.07 13.60 17.54
C GLU A 244 16.76 14.51 18.56
N SER A 245 17.90 14.09 19.10
CA SER A 245 18.73 15.01 19.85
C SER A 245 19.46 15.95 18.92
N ARG A 246 19.43 17.24 19.30
CA ARG A 246 20.07 18.33 18.57
C ARG A 246 21.00 19.12 19.48
N LYS A 247 22.06 19.65 18.90
CA LYS A 247 22.96 20.62 19.52
C LYS A 247 23.11 21.82 18.61
N THR A 248 22.85 23.01 19.13
CA THR A 248 23.01 24.26 18.39
C THR A 248 24.47 24.67 18.42
N ILE A 249 25.02 24.91 17.23
CA ILE A 249 26.39 25.36 17.02
C ILE A 249 26.32 26.84 16.62
N PRO A 250 27.00 27.74 17.37
CA PRO A 250 26.90 29.17 17.11
C PRO A 250 27.55 29.57 15.78
N ALA A 251 27.04 30.66 15.19
CA ALA A 251 27.69 31.39 14.10
C ALA A 251 29.07 31.95 14.53
N GLN A 252 29.74 32.66 13.61
CA GLN A 252 30.95 33.49 13.88
C GLN A 252 32.28 32.71 13.92
N GLY A 253 32.59 31.97 12.84
CA GLY A 253 33.89 31.30 12.64
C GLY A 253 34.12 30.05 13.49
N LEU A 254 33.61 30.03 14.73
CA LEU A 254 33.67 28.86 15.63
C LEU A 254 32.90 27.67 15.07
N GLY A 255 31.71 27.89 14.50
CA GLY A 255 30.94 26.82 13.85
C GLY A 255 31.68 26.19 12.67
N VAL A 256 32.25 27.03 11.80
CA VAL A 256 33.08 26.58 10.66
C VAL A 256 34.30 25.80 11.15
N ALA A 257 35.03 26.31 12.15
CA ALA A 257 36.18 25.64 12.73
C ALA A 257 35.81 24.27 13.35
N PHE A 258 34.68 24.20 14.06
CA PHE A 258 34.17 22.96 14.64
C PHE A 258 33.81 21.92 13.56
N ALA A 259 33.09 22.31 12.52
CA ALA A 259 32.76 21.42 11.41
C ALA A 259 34.01 20.93 10.66
N ASN A 260 34.98 21.82 10.40
CA ASN A 260 36.23 21.44 9.75
C ASN A 260 37.04 20.46 10.60
N GLU A 261 37.17 20.69 11.91
CA GLU A 261 37.87 19.74 12.80
C GLU A 261 37.16 18.39 12.87
N ALA A 262 35.82 18.38 12.87
CA ALA A 262 35.04 17.14 12.81
C ALA A 262 35.30 16.38 11.49
N LEU A 263 35.30 17.09 10.35
CA LEU A 263 35.60 16.50 9.05
C LEU A 263 37.03 15.95 9.00
N HIS A 264 38.03 16.72 9.43
CA HIS A 264 39.42 16.29 9.47
C HIS A 264 39.62 15.07 10.36
N THR A 265 38.96 15.00 11.51
CA THR A 265 39.01 13.81 12.38
C THR A 265 38.39 12.59 11.69
N ILE A 266 37.32 12.77 10.91
CA ILE A 266 36.69 11.71 10.10
C ILE A 266 37.60 11.26 8.96
N GLN A 267 38.31 12.19 8.30
CA GLN A 267 39.22 11.91 7.20
C GLN A 267 40.46 11.10 7.62
N ARG A 268 40.76 11.01 8.93
CA ARG A 268 41.80 10.09 9.45
C ARG A 268 41.43 8.61 9.31
N TYR A 269 40.14 8.29 9.13
CA TYR A 269 39.69 6.93 8.87
C TYR A 269 39.72 6.63 7.37
N GLN A 270 40.08 5.39 7.00
CA GLN A 270 40.14 4.99 5.58
C GLN A 270 38.81 5.19 4.83
N TRP A 271 37.68 4.85 5.45
CA TRP A 271 36.34 5.04 4.88
C TRP A 271 35.93 6.53 4.80
N GLY A 272 36.55 7.40 5.60
CA GLY A 272 36.27 8.83 5.68
C GLY A 272 37.26 9.71 4.92
N LYS A 273 38.32 9.15 4.32
CA LYS A 273 39.46 9.89 3.76
C LYS A 273 39.08 11.02 2.79
N HIS A 274 38.02 10.83 2.00
CA HIS A 274 37.50 11.79 1.02
C HIS A 274 36.11 12.30 1.41
N ALA A 275 35.78 12.27 2.69
CA ALA A 275 34.52 12.83 3.17
C ALA A 275 34.50 14.34 2.93
N TYR A 276 33.31 14.87 2.65
CA TYR A 276 33.08 16.29 2.39
C TYR A 276 31.68 16.72 2.85
N TRP A 277 31.44 18.03 2.85
CA TRP A 277 30.16 18.62 3.24
C TRP A 277 29.24 18.84 2.05
N PHE A 278 27.98 18.46 2.20
CA PHE A 278 26.92 18.79 1.26
C PHE A 278 25.77 19.50 2.00
N VAL A 279 25.48 20.74 1.61
CA VAL A 279 24.33 21.49 2.11
C VAL A 279 23.27 21.58 1.03
N GLN A 280 22.06 21.18 1.37
CA GLN A 280 20.89 21.29 0.51
C GLN A 280 19.92 22.33 1.07
N MET A 281 19.76 23.44 0.37
CA MET A 281 18.77 24.45 0.68
C MET A 281 17.48 24.16 -0.10
N ARG A 282 16.35 24.05 0.60
CA ARG A 282 15.02 23.88 0.01
C ARG A 282 14.03 24.91 0.52
N GLY A 283 13.00 25.17 -0.27
CA GLY A 283 11.89 26.05 0.10
C GLY A 283 12.31 27.52 0.18
N ILE A 284 13.26 27.90 -0.68
CA ILE A 284 13.72 29.29 -0.87
C ILE A 284 12.90 30.03 -1.94
N LYS A 285 12.14 29.30 -2.76
CA LYS A 285 11.22 29.81 -3.79
C LYS A 285 10.40 31.03 -3.36
N ASP A 286 9.73 30.96 -2.21
CA ASP A 286 8.85 32.04 -1.74
C ASP A 286 9.60 33.35 -1.46
N LYS A 287 10.92 33.29 -1.20
CA LYS A 287 11.77 34.45 -0.97
C LYS A 287 12.37 35.02 -2.25
N SER A 288 12.49 34.21 -3.30
CA SER A 288 13.19 34.54 -4.54
C SER A 288 12.23 34.76 -5.72
N ARG A 289 10.92 34.78 -5.48
CA ARG A 289 9.94 34.87 -6.57
C ARG A 289 9.84 36.32 -7.05
N HIS A 290 10.12 36.53 -8.33
CA HIS A 290 10.11 37.86 -8.95
C HIS A 290 9.35 37.83 -10.28
N LEU A 291 8.62 38.91 -10.55
CA LEU A 291 8.03 39.20 -11.87
C LEU A 291 9.11 39.52 -12.91
N ILE A 292 10.24 40.06 -12.44
CA ILE A 292 11.43 40.35 -13.23
C ILE A 292 12.37 39.14 -13.13
N PHE A 293 13.23 38.95 -14.13
CA PHE A 293 14.28 37.94 -14.10
C PHE A 293 15.20 38.09 -12.88
N GLN A 294 15.80 36.97 -12.47
CA GLN A 294 16.70 36.92 -11.32
C GLN A 294 17.88 37.88 -11.55
N THR A 295 18.19 38.69 -10.55
CA THR A 295 19.38 39.54 -10.54
C THR A 295 20.48 38.90 -9.69
N GLU A 296 21.73 39.30 -9.92
CA GLU A 296 22.85 38.86 -9.05
C GLU A 296 22.58 39.19 -7.57
N THR A 297 21.91 40.31 -7.29
CA THR A 297 21.52 40.69 -5.92
C THR A 297 20.60 39.68 -5.24
N VAL A 298 19.67 39.05 -5.99
CA VAL A 298 18.78 38.02 -5.43
C VAL A 298 19.57 36.75 -5.15
N VAL A 299 20.46 36.36 -6.07
CA VAL A 299 21.37 35.21 -5.86
C VAL A 299 22.24 35.44 -4.63
N ASP A 300 22.78 36.65 -4.48
CA ASP A 300 23.64 37.04 -3.35
C ASP A 300 22.88 37.02 -2.02
N ASP A 301 21.63 37.51 -1.97
CA ASP A 301 20.83 37.46 -0.73
C ASP A 301 20.48 36.02 -0.32
N ILE A 302 20.16 35.15 -1.28
CA ILE A 302 19.88 33.73 -1.00
C ILE A 302 21.14 33.02 -0.49
N LEU A 303 22.30 33.36 -1.03
CA LEU A 303 23.58 32.73 -0.71
C LEU A 303 24.40 33.50 0.34
N ARG A 304 23.81 34.49 1.02
CA ARG A 304 24.53 35.37 1.95
C ARG A 304 25.21 34.64 3.11
N ASP A 305 24.67 33.50 3.51
CA ASP A 305 25.16 32.68 4.61
C ASP A 305 26.11 31.56 4.13
N ILE A 306 26.45 31.55 2.84
CA ILE A 306 27.31 30.54 2.19
C ILE A 306 28.69 31.12 1.90
N ASN A 307 29.75 30.40 2.30
CA ASN A 307 31.10 30.70 1.87
C ASN A 307 31.31 30.28 0.41
N ARG A 308 31.04 31.19 -0.52
CA ARG A 308 31.14 30.93 -1.98
C ARG A 308 32.58 30.76 -2.47
N GLN A 309 33.58 31.25 -1.74
CA GLN A 309 34.98 31.18 -2.17
C GLN A 309 35.54 29.77 -2.10
N THR A 310 35.06 28.98 -1.15
CA THR A 310 35.52 27.60 -0.91
C THR A 310 34.48 26.55 -1.30
N SER A 311 33.37 26.95 -1.90
CA SER A 311 32.24 26.06 -2.18
C SER A 311 31.88 26.03 -3.65
N THR A 312 31.55 24.83 -4.13
CA THR A 312 30.89 24.68 -5.44
C THR A 312 29.38 24.77 -5.22
N VAL A 313 28.73 25.74 -5.88
CA VAL A 313 27.30 26.02 -5.70
C VAL A 313 26.55 25.86 -7.02
N PHE A 314 25.49 25.04 -7.00
CA PHE A 314 24.51 24.91 -8.08
C PHE A 314 23.14 25.37 -7.59
N LEU A 315 22.41 26.07 -8.47
CA LEU A 315 21.06 26.55 -8.21
C LEU A 315 20.08 25.90 -9.19
N ASP A 316 18.92 25.51 -8.68
CA ASP A 316 17.76 25.15 -9.50
C ASP A 316 16.96 26.43 -9.75
N VAL A 317 17.11 27.01 -10.94
CA VAL A 317 16.43 28.24 -11.35
C VAL A 317 15.17 27.86 -12.12
N GLY A 318 14.02 28.37 -11.69
CA GLY A 318 12.73 28.12 -12.30
C GLY A 318 12.19 29.33 -13.05
N LEU A 319 11.52 29.07 -14.16
CA LEU A 319 10.64 29.96 -14.89
C LEU A 319 9.22 29.37 -14.85
N GLU A 320 8.26 30.13 -14.35
CA GLU A 320 6.84 29.76 -14.33
C GLU A 320 6.04 30.62 -15.29
N VAL A 321 5.22 29.95 -16.10
CA VAL A 321 4.30 30.59 -17.04
C VAL A 321 2.90 30.55 -16.44
N HIS A 322 2.42 31.72 -16.02
CA HIS A 322 1.09 31.93 -15.46
C HIS A 322 0.18 32.45 -16.57
N LEU A 323 -0.88 31.71 -16.89
CA LEU A 323 -1.89 32.12 -17.86
C LEU A 323 -2.99 32.96 -17.19
N GLN A 324 -3.90 33.50 -17.99
CA GLN A 324 -5.08 34.20 -17.49
C GLN A 324 -5.89 33.30 -16.54
N ALA A 325 -6.63 33.93 -15.61
CA ALA A 325 -7.63 33.24 -14.80
C ALA A 325 -8.50 32.29 -15.65
N ASP A 326 -8.80 31.12 -15.08
CA ASP A 326 -9.56 30.02 -15.68
C ASP A 326 -8.83 29.18 -16.75
N TYR A 327 -7.58 29.51 -17.08
CA TYR A 327 -6.74 28.67 -17.93
C TYR A 327 -5.60 28.01 -17.15
N ALA A 328 -5.29 26.78 -17.55
CA ALA A 328 -4.15 26.00 -17.11
C ALA A 328 -3.10 25.98 -18.22
N GLY A 329 -1.85 26.19 -17.84
CA GLY A 329 -0.71 25.94 -18.72
C GLY A 329 -0.31 24.47 -18.65
N LEU A 330 -0.24 23.80 -19.81
CA LEU A 330 0.21 22.42 -19.92
C LEU A 330 1.29 22.30 -21.02
N PRO A 331 2.47 21.70 -20.75
CA PRO A 331 3.53 21.65 -21.76
C PRO A 331 3.11 20.77 -22.95
N ALA A 332 3.18 21.34 -24.15
CA ALA A 332 2.84 20.67 -25.38
C ALA A 332 3.92 19.66 -25.75
N ARG A 333 3.47 18.55 -26.32
CA ARG A 333 4.31 17.52 -26.90
C ARG A 333 3.91 17.25 -28.33
N GLY A 334 4.90 17.22 -29.20
CA GLY A 334 4.77 16.89 -30.60
C GLY A 334 6.15 16.81 -31.26
N PRO A 335 6.20 16.59 -32.57
CA PRO A 335 7.44 16.54 -33.33
C PRO A 335 8.30 17.76 -33.08
N HIS A 336 9.47 17.52 -32.47
CA HIS A 336 10.48 18.53 -32.14
C HIS A 336 10.03 19.63 -31.15
N VAL A 337 8.82 19.58 -30.59
CA VAL A 337 8.29 20.64 -29.71
C VAL A 337 9.20 20.87 -28.49
N HIS A 338 9.61 19.81 -27.79
CA HIS A 338 10.53 19.95 -26.66
C HIS A 338 11.93 20.42 -27.05
N GLN A 339 12.40 20.04 -28.25
CA GLN A 339 13.68 20.51 -28.77
C GLN A 339 13.63 22.01 -29.08
N LEU A 340 12.56 22.47 -29.73
CA LEU A 340 12.35 23.87 -30.05
C LEU A 340 12.17 24.70 -28.78
N LEU A 341 11.40 24.20 -27.80
CA LEU A 341 11.28 24.84 -26.50
C LEU A 341 12.65 24.98 -25.81
N ALA A 342 13.46 23.92 -25.77
CA ALA A 342 14.79 23.96 -25.19
C ALA A 342 15.74 24.89 -25.95
N ASN A 343 15.62 24.98 -27.28
CA ASN A 343 16.39 25.91 -28.09
C ASN A 343 16.01 27.36 -27.78
N ASN A 344 14.72 27.68 -27.75
CA ASN A 344 14.25 29.05 -27.55
C ASN A 344 14.50 29.55 -26.12
N ILE A 345 14.35 28.69 -25.11
CA ILE A 345 14.46 29.10 -23.71
C ILE A 345 15.89 29.09 -23.20
N TRP A 346 16.67 28.10 -23.63
CA TRP A 346 17.99 27.84 -23.06
C TRP A 346 19.11 27.93 -24.10
N GLY A 347 18.81 28.16 -25.37
CA GLY A 347 19.81 28.21 -26.43
C GLY A 347 20.39 26.85 -26.82
N LEU A 348 19.74 25.73 -26.46
CA LEU A 348 20.25 24.39 -26.79
C LEU A 348 20.28 24.20 -28.30
N THR A 349 21.45 23.91 -28.85
CA THR A 349 21.59 23.58 -30.26
C THR A 349 20.96 22.22 -30.59
N THR A 350 20.65 21.99 -31.87
CA THR A 350 20.19 20.68 -32.33
C THR A 350 21.19 19.57 -32.00
N ALA A 351 22.50 19.83 -32.10
CA ALA A 351 23.53 18.84 -31.78
C ALA A 351 23.49 18.46 -30.29
N GLU A 352 23.49 19.44 -29.39
CA GLU A 352 23.40 19.21 -27.94
C GLU A 352 22.11 18.47 -27.55
N TRP A 353 20.98 18.79 -28.20
CA TRP A 353 19.73 18.05 -27.99
C TRP A 353 19.86 16.59 -28.43
N GLN A 354 20.45 16.31 -29.60
CA GLN A 354 20.64 14.95 -30.09
C GLN A 354 21.55 14.13 -29.16
N ASP A 355 22.62 14.73 -28.65
CA ASP A 355 23.53 14.10 -27.68
C ASP A 355 22.83 13.81 -26.34
N SER A 356 21.79 14.57 -26.00
CA SER A 356 21.00 14.39 -24.78
C SER A 356 19.89 13.33 -24.89
N LEU A 357 19.57 12.84 -26.09
CA LEU A 357 18.48 11.86 -26.28
C LEU A 357 18.56 10.62 -25.38
N PRO A 358 19.75 10.07 -25.04
CA PRO A 358 19.85 8.95 -24.10
C PRO A 358 19.40 9.27 -22.66
N THR A 359 19.42 10.55 -22.27
CA THR A 359 19.03 11.03 -20.93
C THR A 359 17.73 11.83 -20.93
N TYR A 360 17.23 12.22 -22.10
CA TYR A 360 15.91 12.79 -22.31
C TYR A 360 14.85 11.79 -21.86
N GLN A 361 13.88 12.25 -21.09
CA GLN A 361 12.70 11.48 -20.73
C GLN A 361 11.46 12.36 -20.84
N PRO A 362 10.44 11.97 -21.62
CA PRO A 362 9.13 12.61 -21.57
C PRO A 362 8.39 12.22 -20.28
N ASP A 363 7.72 13.18 -19.67
CA ASP A 363 6.87 13.00 -18.49
C ASP A 363 5.40 13.28 -18.89
N VAL A 364 4.80 12.29 -19.54
CA VAL A 364 3.41 12.31 -20.03
C VAL A 364 2.44 12.75 -18.92
N TRP A 365 1.58 13.70 -19.23
CA TRP A 365 0.61 14.26 -18.28
C TRP A 365 -0.68 13.43 -18.29
N ALA A 366 -1.02 12.82 -17.15
CA ALA A 366 -2.27 12.10 -16.94
C ALA A 366 -2.68 11.19 -18.11
N SER A 367 -1.70 10.51 -18.70
CA SER A 367 -1.87 9.62 -19.85
C SER A 367 -2.36 10.29 -21.15
N ASN A 368 -2.17 11.60 -21.35
CA ASN A 368 -2.40 12.29 -22.62
C ASN A 368 -1.05 12.48 -23.36
N ALA A 369 -0.94 11.95 -24.58
CA ALA A 369 0.32 11.91 -25.33
C ALA A 369 0.77 13.27 -25.86
N HIS A 370 -0.20 14.14 -26.15
CA HIS A 370 0.06 15.48 -26.68
C HIS A 370 0.47 16.45 -25.57
N VAL A 371 0.32 16.06 -24.30
CA VAL A 371 0.74 16.86 -23.16
C VAL A 371 1.82 16.11 -22.39
N ALA A 372 3.04 16.61 -22.42
CA ALA A 372 4.10 16.04 -21.61
C ALA A 372 5.09 17.11 -21.21
N GLY A 373 5.50 17.05 -19.95
CA GLY A 373 6.78 17.64 -19.58
C GLY A 373 7.94 16.82 -20.13
N PHE A 374 9.16 17.21 -19.77
CA PHE A 374 10.32 16.35 -19.96
C PHE A 374 11.39 16.64 -18.92
N ARG A 375 12.40 15.78 -18.90
CA ARG A 375 13.65 15.98 -18.18
C ARG A 375 14.83 15.54 -19.01
N CYS A 376 15.94 16.26 -18.91
CA CYS A 376 17.20 15.90 -19.53
C CYS A 376 18.33 16.03 -18.50
N ASN A 377 19.21 15.03 -18.46
CA ASN A 377 20.41 15.06 -17.62
C ASN A 377 21.63 15.29 -18.50
N PHE A 378 22.27 16.45 -18.34
CA PHE A 378 23.45 16.89 -19.06
C PHE A 378 24.72 16.80 -18.19
N SER A 379 24.68 16.12 -17.04
CA SER A 379 25.75 16.19 -16.04
C SER A 379 27.14 15.81 -16.53
N ARG A 380 27.24 14.96 -17.57
CA ARG A 380 28.50 14.55 -18.21
C ARG A 380 29.11 15.62 -19.12
N HIS A 381 28.26 16.36 -19.81
CA HIS A 381 28.62 17.37 -20.79
C HIS A 381 27.64 18.53 -20.62
N PRO A 382 27.86 19.42 -19.63
CA PRO A 382 27.01 20.57 -19.43
C PRO A 382 26.90 21.34 -20.74
N VAL A 383 25.68 21.66 -21.13
CA VAL A 383 25.37 22.24 -22.44
C VAL A 383 25.24 23.75 -22.33
N THR A 384 25.35 24.44 -23.48
CA THR A 384 25.23 25.90 -23.63
C THR A 384 26.32 26.68 -22.92
N GLU A 385 26.37 28.00 -23.16
CA GLU A 385 27.25 28.91 -22.42
C GLU A 385 26.90 29.05 -20.93
N ASN A 386 25.66 28.71 -20.56
CA ASN A 386 25.14 28.78 -19.20
C ASN A 386 25.43 27.53 -18.37
N GLN A 387 26.10 26.52 -18.96
CA GLN A 387 26.50 25.28 -18.28
C GLN A 387 25.31 24.57 -17.62
N ILE A 388 24.28 24.26 -18.39
CA ILE A 388 23.09 23.57 -17.88
C ILE A 388 23.44 22.10 -17.61
N TYR A 389 23.28 21.67 -16.36
CA TYR A 389 23.54 20.29 -15.91
C TYR A 389 22.29 19.41 -15.93
N TYR A 390 21.14 20.01 -15.69
CA TYR A 390 19.86 19.32 -15.64
C TYR A 390 18.77 20.28 -16.08
N ALA A 391 17.80 19.78 -16.82
CA ALA A 391 16.61 20.53 -17.19
C ALA A 391 15.36 19.70 -16.94
N GLN A 392 14.30 20.34 -16.47
CA GLN A 392 12.98 19.73 -16.39
C GLN A 392 11.88 20.73 -16.74
N VAL A 393 10.86 20.27 -17.46
CA VAL A 393 9.64 21.01 -17.76
C VAL A 393 8.47 20.20 -17.24
N TYR A 394 7.55 20.81 -16.49
CA TYR A 394 6.39 20.12 -15.93
C TYR A 394 5.25 21.09 -15.58
N ALA A 395 4.04 20.55 -15.44
CA ALA A 395 2.89 21.29 -14.90
C ALA A 395 2.82 21.17 -13.37
N SER A 396 2.40 22.24 -12.69
CA SER A 396 2.36 22.32 -11.21
C SER A 396 1.21 21.54 -10.56
N ASP A 397 0.22 21.10 -11.34
CA ASP A 397 -0.95 20.35 -10.85
C ASP A 397 -0.57 19.10 -10.06
N LYS A 398 0.53 18.43 -10.41
CA LYS A 398 1.05 17.28 -9.68
C LYS A 398 1.41 17.64 -8.23
N PHE A 399 1.92 18.84 -7.96
CA PHE A 399 2.31 19.28 -6.60
C PHE A 399 1.12 19.23 -5.62
N GLN A 400 -0.06 19.63 -6.09
CA GLN A 400 -1.28 19.64 -5.28
C GLN A 400 -1.70 18.23 -4.87
N THR A 401 -1.52 17.26 -5.77
CA THR A 401 -1.82 15.85 -5.48
C THR A 401 -0.70 15.13 -4.72
N TYR A 402 0.54 15.60 -4.82
CA TYR A 402 1.71 15.05 -4.10
C TYR A 402 1.72 15.35 -2.59
N SER A 403 0.96 16.35 -2.13
CA SER A 403 0.95 16.73 -0.71
C SER A 403 -0.13 16.01 0.11
N ALA A 404 -1.05 15.29 -0.55
CA ALA A 404 -2.21 14.67 0.09
C ALA A 404 -1.89 13.45 0.99
N GLY A 405 -0.62 13.01 1.07
CA GLY A 405 -0.22 11.83 1.85
C GLY A 405 0.85 12.08 2.89
N SER A 406 0.75 11.38 4.02
CA SER A 406 1.69 11.45 5.13
C SER A 406 3.03 10.78 4.80
N SER A 407 4.07 11.58 4.59
CA SER A 407 5.51 11.35 4.85
C SER A 407 6.27 10.15 4.25
N SER A 408 5.67 9.19 3.54
CA SER A 408 6.44 8.13 2.85
C SER A 408 5.68 7.52 1.67
N GLY A 409 5.89 8.07 0.47
CA GLY A 409 5.48 7.48 -0.82
C GLY A 409 3.98 7.41 -1.07
N LEU A 410 3.47 8.33 -1.90
CA LEU A 410 2.05 8.44 -2.28
C LEU A 410 1.57 7.44 -3.34
N LEU A 411 2.42 6.49 -3.71
CA LEU A 411 2.07 5.52 -4.72
C LEU A 411 1.13 4.47 -4.12
N LEU A 412 0.01 4.23 -4.78
CA LEU A 412 -0.78 3.04 -4.54
C LEU A 412 0.10 1.83 -4.87
N LEU A 413 0.33 0.97 -3.88
CA LEU A 413 1.05 -0.29 -4.10
C LEU A 413 0.05 -1.36 -4.52
N ALA A 414 0.41 -2.16 -5.53
CA ALA A 414 -0.46 -3.23 -6.01
C ALA A 414 -0.81 -4.25 -4.91
N SER A 415 0.06 -4.48 -3.93
CA SER A 415 -0.25 -5.32 -2.77
C SER A 415 -1.31 -4.76 -1.83
N GLN A 416 -1.57 -3.44 -1.83
CA GLN A 416 -2.68 -2.85 -1.09
C GLN A 416 -4.02 -3.22 -1.73
N VAL A 417 -4.09 -3.23 -3.06
CA VAL A 417 -5.27 -3.74 -3.79
C VAL A 417 -5.51 -5.22 -3.47
N LEU A 418 -4.45 -6.04 -3.41
CA LEU A 418 -4.62 -7.44 -3.01
C LEU A 418 -5.11 -7.61 -1.58
N LYS A 419 -4.97 -6.59 -0.70
CA LYS A 419 -5.44 -6.63 0.69
C LYS A 419 -6.91 -6.27 0.83
N MET A 420 -7.55 -5.75 -0.22
CA MET A 420 -8.97 -5.43 -0.22
C MET A 420 -9.80 -6.68 0.09
N LYS A 421 -10.57 -6.62 1.18
CA LYS A 421 -11.45 -7.73 1.62
C LYS A 421 -12.71 -7.85 0.77
N GLY A 422 -13.11 -6.77 0.12
CA GLY A 422 -14.27 -6.69 -0.78
C GLY A 422 -14.21 -5.42 -1.62
N PRO A 423 -15.20 -5.19 -2.48
CA PRO A 423 -15.22 -4.06 -3.41
C PRO A 423 -15.37 -2.69 -2.73
N ASP A 424 -15.76 -2.64 -1.46
CA ASP A 424 -15.93 -1.38 -0.71
C ASP A 424 -14.70 -1.02 0.15
N ASP A 425 -13.68 -1.88 0.19
CA ASP A 425 -12.45 -1.70 0.98
C ASP A 425 -11.41 -0.87 0.21
N ALA A 426 -11.73 0.37 -0.11
CA ALA A 426 -10.85 1.23 -0.91
C ALA A 426 -9.50 1.49 -0.21
N PRO A 427 -8.35 1.33 -0.90
CA PRO A 427 -7.06 1.71 -0.34
C PRO A 427 -7.06 3.19 0.05
N VAL A 428 -6.59 3.50 1.27
CA VAL A 428 -6.57 4.87 1.83
C VAL A 428 -5.86 5.87 0.90
N GLN A 429 -4.81 5.44 0.22
CA GLN A 429 -4.07 6.26 -0.75
C GLN A 429 -4.96 6.71 -1.91
N LEU A 430 -5.79 5.81 -2.44
CA LEU A 430 -6.69 6.12 -3.54
C LEU A 430 -7.71 7.17 -3.10
N GLN A 431 -8.33 6.99 -1.92
CA GLN A 431 -9.29 7.95 -1.37
C GLN A 431 -8.68 9.35 -1.21
N LYS A 432 -7.47 9.44 -0.64
CA LYS A 432 -6.76 10.71 -0.44
C LYS A 432 -6.46 11.45 -1.74
N ILE A 433 -6.02 10.72 -2.77
CA ILE A 433 -5.72 11.31 -4.07
C ILE A 433 -7.00 11.73 -4.80
N TYR A 434 -8.05 10.91 -4.76
CA TYR A 434 -9.37 11.28 -5.29
C TYR A 434 -9.88 12.57 -4.63
N GLN A 435 -9.86 12.63 -3.30
CA GLN A 435 -10.30 13.80 -2.54
C GLN A 435 -9.47 15.04 -2.92
N ALA A 436 -8.14 14.92 -2.96
CA ALA A 436 -7.29 16.05 -3.32
C ALA A 436 -7.61 16.58 -4.72
N ILE A 437 -7.86 15.71 -5.71
CA ILE A 437 -8.21 16.15 -7.07
C ILE A 437 -9.58 16.81 -7.10
N SER A 438 -10.57 16.23 -6.42
CA SER A 438 -11.91 16.79 -6.32
C SER A 438 -11.88 18.19 -5.66
N GLU A 439 -11.16 18.34 -4.55
CA GLU A 439 -10.98 19.63 -3.87
C GLU A 439 -10.29 20.66 -4.77
N ASN A 440 -9.27 20.25 -5.55
CA ASN A 440 -8.61 21.15 -6.49
C ASN A 440 -9.50 21.52 -7.69
N GLN A 441 -10.36 20.61 -8.15
CA GLN A 441 -11.36 20.91 -9.17
C GLN A 441 -12.36 21.95 -8.67
N LEU A 442 -12.91 21.74 -7.47
CA LEU A 442 -13.88 22.65 -6.84
C LEU A 442 -13.28 24.02 -6.54
N ALA A 443 -12.05 24.04 -6.02
CA ALA A 443 -11.32 25.27 -5.76
C ALA A 443 -10.83 25.97 -7.04
N ARG A 444 -10.97 25.33 -8.21
CA ARG A 444 -10.39 25.78 -9.48
C ARG A 444 -8.92 26.15 -9.28
N THR A 445 -8.14 25.26 -8.66
CA THR A 445 -6.74 25.53 -8.31
C THR A 445 -5.91 25.73 -9.57
N PRO A 446 -5.22 26.86 -9.75
CA PRO A 446 -4.43 27.13 -10.95
C PRO A 446 -3.35 26.09 -11.22
N THR A 447 -3.12 25.81 -12.50
CA THR A 447 -2.05 24.93 -12.99
C THR A 447 -1.14 25.74 -13.89
N VAL A 448 0.15 25.73 -13.58
CA VAL A 448 1.17 26.52 -14.30
C VAL A 448 2.21 25.61 -14.90
N VAL A 449 2.77 26.00 -16.05
CA VAL A 449 3.96 25.34 -16.58
C VAL A 449 5.18 25.90 -15.88
N ARG A 450 6.06 25.00 -15.47
CA ARG A 450 7.34 25.31 -14.88
C ARG A 450 8.45 24.71 -15.73
N LEU A 451 9.39 25.55 -16.10
CA LEU A 451 10.64 25.20 -16.75
C LEU A 451 11.73 25.42 -15.72
N GLU A 452 12.57 24.44 -15.44
CA GLU A 452 13.56 24.52 -14.38
C GLU A 452 14.88 23.94 -14.85
N VAL A 453 15.96 24.64 -14.55
CA VAL A 453 17.33 24.25 -14.91
C VAL A 453 18.27 24.34 -13.74
N ARG A 454 19.20 23.40 -13.70
CA ARG A 454 20.31 23.38 -12.76
C ARG A 454 21.53 23.98 -13.41
N VAL A 455 22.02 25.08 -12.84
CA VAL A 455 23.21 25.80 -13.32
C VAL A 455 24.14 26.17 -12.16
N PRO A 456 25.43 26.42 -12.42
CA PRO A 456 26.32 27.03 -11.45
C PRO A 456 25.78 28.39 -10.99
N SER A 457 26.00 28.75 -9.71
CA SER A 457 25.46 29.99 -9.14
C SER A 457 25.82 31.27 -9.93
N HIS A 458 27.02 31.33 -10.50
CA HIS A 458 27.47 32.47 -11.32
C HIS A 458 26.77 32.59 -12.68
N ARG A 459 25.96 31.60 -13.09
CA ARG A 459 25.15 31.61 -14.32
C ARG A 459 23.66 31.78 -14.05
N ALA A 460 23.23 31.72 -12.80
CA ALA A 460 21.82 31.67 -12.44
C ALA A 460 21.01 32.89 -12.88
N ALA A 461 21.61 34.09 -12.83
CA ALA A 461 20.96 35.33 -13.26
C ALA A 461 20.89 35.50 -14.80
N LEU A 462 21.60 34.66 -15.56
CA LEU A 462 21.76 34.77 -17.01
C LEU A 462 21.05 33.65 -17.80
N VAL A 463 20.53 32.64 -17.11
CA VAL A 463 20.06 31.41 -17.77
C VAL A 463 18.76 31.58 -18.56
N TYR A 464 17.95 32.58 -18.21
CA TYR A 464 16.74 32.94 -18.93
C TYR A 464 16.90 34.32 -19.55
N ASP A 465 16.50 34.46 -20.82
CA ASP A 465 16.52 35.72 -21.54
C ASP A 465 15.60 36.75 -20.86
N GLN A 466 16.13 37.95 -20.60
CA GLN A 466 15.40 39.02 -19.93
C GLN A 466 14.27 39.63 -20.78
N GLU A 467 14.30 39.39 -22.09
CA GLU A 467 13.28 39.86 -23.04
C GLU A 467 12.18 38.82 -23.29
N LEU A 468 12.27 37.63 -22.70
CA LEU A 468 11.32 36.55 -22.93
C LEU A 468 9.91 36.89 -22.41
N ASP A 469 8.92 36.91 -23.30
CA ASP A 469 7.51 37.06 -22.97
C ASP A 469 6.83 35.68 -22.85
N ALA A 470 5.79 35.59 -22.01
CA ALA A 470 4.96 34.39 -21.92
C ALA A 470 4.29 34.05 -23.27
N VAL A 471 3.99 35.07 -24.10
CA VAL A 471 3.42 34.89 -25.44
C VAL A 471 4.37 34.15 -26.38
N ASP A 472 5.69 34.31 -26.22
CA ASP A 472 6.69 33.58 -27.03
C ASP A 472 6.65 32.06 -26.79
N LEU A 473 5.96 31.63 -25.74
CA LEU A 473 5.80 30.23 -25.35
C LEU A 473 4.48 29.62 -25.83
N SER A 474 3.66 30.38 -26.56
CA SER A 474 2.37 29.90 -27.03
C SER A 474 2.47 28.62 -27.84
N ASP A 475 3.53 28.45 -28.63
CA ASP A 475 3.69 27.27 -29.49
C ASP A 475 4.14 26.02 -28.73
N TYR A 476 4.50 26.14 -27.44
CA TYR A 476 5.07 25.06 -26.63
C TYR A 476 4.25 24.75 -25.39
N ILE A 477 3.27 25.58 -25.05
CA ILE A 477 2.43 25.44 -23.87
C ILE A 477 0.98 25.57 -24.31
N TYR A 478 0.17 24.54 -24.06
CA TYR A 478 -1.25 24.63 -24.29
C TYR A 478 -1.93 25.41 -23.17
N ALA A 479 -2.79 26.35 -23.57
CA ALA A 479 -3.73 27.03 -22.70
C ALA A 479 -5.06 26.27 -22.70
N ILE A 480 -5.30 25.46 -21.68
CA ILE A 480 -6.49 24.59 -21.56
C ILE A 480 -7.38 25.11 -20.44
N PRO A 481 -8.72 25.16 -20.61
CA PRO A 481 -9.61 25.53 -19.51
C PRO A 481 -9.35 24.68 -18.26
N LEU A 482 -9.23 25.36 -17.11
CA LEU A 482 -8.76 24.74 -15.88
C LEU A 482 -9.67 23.61 -15.38
N GLU A 483 -10.98 23.77 -15.59
CA GLU A 483 -11.97 22.74 -15.28
C GLU A 483 -11.72 21.44 -16.06
N CYS A 484 -11.28 21.53 -17.32
CA CYS A 484 -11.01 20.38 -18.15
C CYS A 484 -9.80 19.58 -17.65
N VAL A 485 -8.76 20.27 -17.18
CA VAL A 485 -7.54 19.66 -16.61
C VAL A 485 -7.88 18.80 -15.40
N TRP A 486 -8.66 19.35 -14.46
CA TRP A 486 -9.05 18.64 -13.25
C TRP A 486 -10.10 17.55 -13.51
N ALA A 487 -11.10 17.81 -14.37
CA ALA A 487 -12.11 16.82 -14.75
C ALA A 487 -11.47 15.59 -15.41
N TRP A 488 -10.51 15.79 -16.32
CA TRP A 488 -9.77 14.70 -16.96
C TRP A 488 -9.12 13.75 -15.95
N ARG A 489 -8.42 14.31 -14.96
CA ARG A 489 -7.78 13.55 -13.89
C ARG A 489 -8.82 12.84 -13.01
N LEU A 490 -9.88 13.55 -12.63
CA LEU A 490 -10.94 13.00 -11.78
C LEU A 490 -11.62 11.80 -12.43
N HIS A 491 -11.97 11.90 -13.72
CA HIS A 491 -12.60 10.80 -14.44
C HIS A 491 -11.72 9.56 -14.47
N ARG A 492 -10.44 9.71 -14.85
CA ARG A 492 -9.52 8.58 -14.93
C ARG A 492 -9.29 7.91 -13.58
N ILE A 493 -9.13 8.68 -12.50
CA ILE A 493 -8.99 8.11 -11.16
C ILE A 493 -10.27 7.42 -10.70
N THR A 494 -11.43 7.99 -11.00
CA THR A 494 -12.73 7.35 -10.72
C THR A 494 -12.86 6.04 -11.48
N ALA A 495 -12.46 5.98 -12.75
CA ALA A 495 -12.51 4.75 -13.53
C ALA A 495 -11.51 3.71 -13.03
N CYS A 496 -10.28 4.11 -12.65
CA CYS A 496 -9.33 3.22 -11.98
C CYS A 496 -9.92 2.68 -10.67
N PHE A 497 -10.56 3.53 -9.88
CA PHE A 497 -11.22 3.14 -8.64
C PHE A 497 -12.27 2.06 -8.89
N MET A 498 -13.22 2.32 -9.80
CA MET A 498 -14.28 1.38 -10.14
C MET A 498 -13.72 0.06 -10.68
N LEU A 499 -12.65 0.09 -11.47
CA LEU A 499 -11.99 -1.11 -11.97
C LEU A 499 -11.38 -1.96 -10.85
N LEU A 500 -10.75 -1.32 -9.85
CA LEU A 500 -10.20 -2.02 -8.68
C LEU A 500 -11.32 -2.59 -7.79
N ARG A 501 -12.43 -1.88 -7.61
CA ARG A 501 -13.63 -2.41 -6.91
C ARG A 501 -14.19 -3.62 -7.65
N TYR A 502 -14.31 -3.54 -8.97
CA TYR A 502 -14.76 -4.65 -9.80
C TYR A 502 -13.86 -5.87 -9.59
N SER A 503 -12.54 -5.71 -9.70
CA SER A 503 -11.57 -6.80 -9.45
C SER A 503 -11.70 -7.39 -8.04
N ALA A 504 -11.95 -6.55 -7.02
CA ALA A 504 -12.18 -7.00 -5.66
C ALA A 504 -13.53 -7.70 -5.42
N SER A 505 -14.53 -7.45 -6.28
CA SER A 505 -15.84 -8.14 -6.27
C SER A 505 -15.80 -9.54 -6.89
N LEU A 506 -14.73 -9.88 -7.61
CA LEU A 506 -14.56 -11.22 -8.21
C LEU A 506 -14.46 -12.30 -7.13
N MET A 507 -14.81 -13.54 -7.50
CA MET A 507 -14.56 -14.71 -6.66
C MET A 507 -13.10 -14.76 -6.22
N THR A 508 -12.84 -15.07 -4.94
CA THR A 508 -11.49 -15.08 -4.36
C THR A 508 -10.48 -15.87 -5.19
N SER A 509 -10.87 -17.02 -5.73
CA SER A 509 -10.02 -17.86 -6.59
C SER A 509 -9.66 -17.21 -7.93
N SER A 510 -10.54 -16.38 -8.49
CA SER A 510 -10.32 -15.64 -9.74
C SER A 510 -9.35 -14.47 -9.56
N ARG A 511 -9.25 -13.93 -8.34
CA ARG A 511 -8.39 -12.76 -8.05
C ARG A 511 -6.88 -13.04 -8.17
N LYS A 512 -6.45 -14.31 -8.04
CA LYS A 512 -5.05 -14.74 -8.27
C LYS A 512 -4.72 -15.11 -9.71
N ASP A 513 -5.70 -15.08 -10.61
CA ASP A 513 -5.42 -15.35 -12.01
C ASP A 513 -4.38 -14.35 -12.53
N ILE A 514 -3.39 -14.84 -13.26
CA ILE A 514 -2.29 -14.02 -13.79
C ILE A 514 -2.84 -12.84 -14.59
N GLN A 515 -3.89 -13.05 -15.37
CA GLN A 515 -4.49 -12.00 -16.21
C GLN A 515 -5.16 -10.91 -15.36
N ASN A 516 -5.85 -11.29 -14.28
CA ASN A 516 -6.40 -10.31 -13.34
C ASN A 516 -5.29 -9.56 -12.58
N LEU A 517 -4.21 -10.26 -12.18
CA LEU A 517 -3.07 -9.62 -11.50
C LEU A 517 -2.35 -8.62 -12.40
N ILE A 518 -2.19 -8.94 -13.69
CA ILE A 518 -1.66 -8.03 -14.71
C ILE A 518 -2.55 -6.80 -14.85
N LEU A 519 -3.87 -6.99 -14.95
CA LEU A 519 -4.82 -5.89 -15.04
C LEU A 519 -4.76 -4.98 -13.80
N VAL A 520 -4.72 -5.58 -12.60
CA VAL A 520 -4.56 -4.82 -11.34
C VAL A 520 -3.25 -4.05 -11.32
N ALA A 521 -2.13 -4.69 -11.67
CA ALA A 521 -0.83 -4.02 -11.70
C ALA A 521 -0.82 -2.85 -12.72
N THR A 522 -1.41 -3.05 -13.89
CA THR A 522 -1.54 -2.02 -14.93
C THR A 522 -2.42 -0.87 -14.47
N THR A 523 -3.56 -1.18 -13.83
CA THR A 523 -4.47 -0.16 -13.28
C THR A 523 -3.79 0.67 -12.21
N VAL A 524 -2.99 0.04 -11.34
CA VAL A 524 -2.19 0.73 -10.32
C VAL A 524 -1.10 1.59 -10.95
N HIS A 525 -0.42 1.09 -11.98
CA HIS A 525 0.57 1.86 -12.75
C HIS A 525 -0.07 3.10 -13.40
N SER A 526 -1.23 2.94 -14.07
CA SER A 526 -1.98 4.05 -14.66
C SER A 526 -2.47 5.03 -13.61
N PHE A 527 -3.06 4.54 -12.51
CA PHE A 527 -3.49 5.38 -11.37
C PHE A 527 -2.34 6.25 -10.87
N ASN A 528 -1.20 5.63 -10.56
CA ASN A 528 -0.02 6.35 -10.10
C ASN A 528 0.47 7.36 -11.15
N SER A 529 0.43 7.03 -12.43
CA SER A 529 0.85 7.92 -13.51
C SER A 529 -0.09 9.11 -13.76
N ILE A 530 -1.33 9.07 -13.24
CA ILE A 530 -2.28 10.19 -13.35
C ILE A 530 -1.91 11.32 -12.40
N HIS A 531 -1.55 10.99 -11.16
CA HIS A 531 -1.27 11.99 -10.12
C HIS A 531 0.23 12.15 -9.81
N SER A 532 1.08 11.26 -10.34
CA SER A 532 2.52 11.29 -10.16
C SER A 532 3.25 10.98 -11.46
N ARG A 533 4.58 11.04 -11.44
CA ARG A 533 5.43 10.67 -12.57
C ARG A 533 5.25 9.17 -12.88
N PRO A 534 5.15 8.79 -14.17
CA PRO A 534 5.17 7.38 -14.54
C PRO A 534 6.38 6.67 -13.96
N GLY A 535 6.16 5.45 -13.47
CA GLY A 535 7.25 4.63 -12.93
C GLY A 535 8.27 4.32 -14.01
N THR A 536 9.54 4.61 -13.75
CA THR A 536 10.64 4.38 -14.71
C THR A 536 11.47 3.15 -14.37
N MET A 537 11.05 2.37 -13.37
CA MET A 537 11.79 1.18 -12.96
C MET A 537 11.68 0.11 -14.05
N ILE A 538 12.65 -0.82 -14.05
CA ILE A 538 12.72 -1.89 -15.06
C ILE A 538 11.40 -2.68 -15.13
N TRP A 539 10.81 -3.00 -13.99
CA TRP A 539 9.54 -3.74 -13.95
C TRP A 539 8.33 -2.91 -14.40
N ASP A 540 8.34 -1.58 -14.23
CA ASP A 540 7.27 -0.72 -14.73
C ASP A 540 7.30 -0.69 -16.26
N ARG A 541 8.51 -0.63 -16.85
CA ARG A 541 8.71 -0.69 -18.30
C ARG A 541 8.27 -2.05 -18.86
N GLN A 542 8.72 -3.15 -18.25
CA GLN A 542 8.33 -4.51 -18.65
C GLN A 542 6.81 -4.74 -18.57
N LEU A 543 6.14 -4.21 -17.54
CA LEU A 543 4.69 -4.26 -17.44
C LEU A 543 4.02 -3.51 -18.59
N ALA A 544 4.45 -2.28 -18.86
CA ALA A 544 3.88 -1.48 -19.93
C ALA A 544 4.15 -2.10 -21.33
N GLU A 545 5.33 -2.64 -21.60
CA GLU A 545 5.66 -3.37 -22.84
C GLU A 545 4.80 -4.63 -23.05
N THR A 546 4.38 -5.26 -21.95
CA THR A 546 3.52 -6.45 -22.00
C THR A 546 2.14 -6.11 -22.54
N ILE A 547 1.59 -4.96 -22.13
CA ILE A 547 0.16 -4.63 -22.27
C ILE A 547 -0.11 -3.65 -23.39
N PHE A 548 0.71 -2.61 -23.49
CA PHE A 548 0.54 -1.62 -24.54
C PHE A 548 1.19 -2.10 -25.83
N SER A 549 0.77 -1.49 -26.94
CA SER A 549 1.52 -1.68 -28.18
C SER A 549 2.84 -0.95 -28.06
N THR A 550 3.86 -1.53 -28.67
CA THR A 550 5.21 -1.02 -28.62
C THR A 550 5.72 -0.72 -30.02
N ALA A 551 6.56 0.30 -30.17
CA ALA A 551 7.28 0.60 -31.39
C ALA A 551 8.79 0.73 -31.09
N LYS A 552 9.62 0.64 -32.13
CA LYS A 552 11.05 0.94 -32.08
C LYS A 552 11.35 2.14 -32.94
N LEU A 553 12.31 2.97 -32.53
CA LEU A 553 12.75 4.11 -33.35
C LEU A 553 13.44 3.68 -34.64
N ALA A 554 14.06 2.49 -34.65
CA ALA A 554 14.64 1.91 -35.86
C ALA A 554 13.59 1.62 -36.94
N ASP A 555 12.34 1.35 -36.54
CA ASP A 555 11.26 1.01 -37.47
C ASP A 555 10.60 2.28 -38.02
N ASP A 556 10.41 3.29 -37.15
CA ASP A 556 9.83 4.59 -37.51
C ASP A 556 10.32 5.67 -36.52
N PRO A 557 11.27 6.54 -36.92
CA PRO A 557 11.79 7.61 -36.06
C PRO A 557 10.71 8.61 -35.63
N THR A 558 9.60 8.74 -36.38
CA THR A 558 8.51 9.65 -36.05
C THR A 558 7.68 9.18 -34.85
N GLN A 559 7.78 7.89 -34.47
CA GLN A 559 7.12 7.35 -33.27
C GLN A 559 7.68 7.91 -31.96
N ARG A 560 8.84 8.59 -31.99
CA ARG A 560 9.46 9.18 -30.79
C ARG A 560 8.49 10.01 -29.98
N ASP A 561 7.62 10.76 -30.65
CA ASP A 561 6.68 11.67 -29.99
C ASP A 561 5.45 10.94 -29.43
N LEU A 562 5.24 9.68 -29.84
CA LEU A 562 4.18 8.80 -29.33
C LEU A 562 4.67 7.86 -28.22
N MET A 563 5.98 7.73 -28.01
CA MET A 563 6.53 6.81 -27.00
C MET A 563 6.31 7.28 -25.56
N LEU A 564 6.05 6.37 -24.63
CA LEU A 564 5.85 6.69 -23.21
C LEU A 564 7.15 7.11 -22.50
N TRP A 565 8.30 6.66 -23.01
CA TRP A 565 9.64 7.06 -22.56
C TRP A 565 10.63 7.08 -23.72
N SER A 566 11.80 7.68 -23.52
CA SER A 566 12.86 7.60 -24.53
C SER A 566 13.53 6.23 -24.49
N PRO A 567 13.69 5.56 -25.64
CA PRO A 567 14.44 4.32 -25.69
C PRO A 567 15.93 4.58 -25.44
N ARG A 568 16.60 3.64 -24.77
CA ARG A 568 18.04 3.63 -24.51
C ARG A 568 18.86 3.46 -25.79
N ASN A 569 18.26 2.89 -26.82
CA ASN A 569 18.83 2.75 -28.17
C ASN A 569 17.70 2.55 -29.18
N ASN A 570 17.98 2.73 -30.46
CA ASN A 570 16.95 2.68 -31.51
C ASN A 570 16.24 1.31 -31.65
N GLN A 571 16.77 0.25 -31.04
CA GLN A 571 16.21 -1.11 -31.09
C GLN A 571 15.33 -1.46 -29.89
N GLU A 572 15.34 -0.66 -28.82
CA GLU A 572 14.48 -0.88 -27.65
C GLU A 572 13.01 -0.67 -28.04
N SER A 573 12.17 -1.65 -27.71
CA SER A 573 10.73 -1.59 -27.93
C SER A 573 10.09 -0.79 -26.81
N VAL A 574 9.38 0.29 -27.15
CA VAL A 574 8.79 1.19 -26.16
C VAL A 574 7.30 1.30 -26.39
N PRO A 575 6.47 1.26 -25.32
CA PRO A 575 5.04 1.54 -25.41
C PRO A 575 4.75 2.85 -26.11
N VAL A 576 3.84 2.81 -27.07
CA VAL A 576 3.35 3.98 -27.79
C VAL A 576 1.91 4.30 -27.39
N LEU A 577 1.61 5.60 -27.34
CA LEU A 577 0.29 6.12 -27.08
C LEU A 577 -0.41 6.35 -28.43
N TYR A 578 -1.57 5.72 -28.61
CA TYR A 578 -2.39 5.94 -29.80
C TYR A 578 -3.54 6.88 -29.49
N ASN A 579 -4.05 7.54 -30.54
CA ASN A 579 -5.24 8.39 -30.43
C ASN A 579 -5.09 9.50 -29.37
N GLY A 580 -3.86 9.98 -29.17
CA GLY A 580 -3.53 11.06 -28.24
C GLY A 580 -3.58 10.71 -26.75
N ALA A 581 -3.76 9.43 -26.38
CA ALA A 581 -3.75 9.02 -24.98
C ALA A 581 -3.21 7.59 -24.76
N LEU A 582 -2.77 7.30 -23.54
CA LEU A 582 -2.48 5.93 -23.11
C LEU A 582 -3.82 5.30 -22.72
N TRP A 583 -4.42 4.64 -23.71
CA TRP A 583 -5.59 3.81 -23.53
C TRP A 583 -5.18 2.40 -23.13
N LEU A 584 -5.82 1.87 -22.09
CA LEU A 584 -5.75 0.46 -21.76
C LEU A 584 -6.33 -0.36 -22.91
N PRO A 585 -5.79 -1.55 -23.21
CA PRO A 585 -6.47 -2.48 -24.09
C PRO A 585 -7.90 -2.76 -23.60
N SER A 586 -8.77 -3.13 -24.53
CA SER A 586 -10.13 -3.57 -24.23
C SER A 586 -10.14 -4.61 -23.11
N ILE A 587 -11.10 -4.50 -22.18
CA ILE A 587 -11.23 -5.37 -21.02
C ILE A 587 -12.35 -6.37 -21.28
N VAL A 588 -12.06 -7.64 -21.01
CA VAL A 588 -13.03 -8.74 -21.03
C VAL A 588 -13.56 -8.92 -19.62
N TYR A 589 -14.87 -8.72 -19.47
CA TYR A 589 -15.60 -8.87 -18.21
C TYR A 589 -16.13 -10.30 -18.06
N PRO A 590 -16.03 -10.90 -16.87
CA PRO A 590 -16.58 -12.23 -16.65
C PRO A 590 -18.12 -12.17 -16.67
N ALA A 591 -18.75 -13.06 -17.44
CA ALA A 591 -20.19 -13.22 -17.38
C ALA A 591 -20.63 -13.61 -15.97
N SER A 592 -21.75 -13.05 -15.49
CA SER A 592 -22.27 -13.24 -14.13
C SER A 592 -22.50 -14.71 -13.73
N ASN A 593 -22.59 -15.61 -14.73
CA ASN A 593 -22.85 -17.03 -14.58
C ASN A 593 -21.68 -17.95 -15.03
N GLN A 594 -20.52 -17.41 -15.41
CA GLN A 594 -19.38 -18.22 -15.88
C GLN A 594 -18.15 -18.04 -14.98
N ALA A 595 -17.35 -19.10 -14.85
CA ALA A 595 -16.03 -19.03 -14.21
C ALA A 595 -15.08 -18.20 -15.11
N GLY A 596 -15.14 -16.89 -14.96
CA GLY A 596 -14.31 -15.94 -15.68
C GLY A 596 -13.41 -15.12 -14.75
N VAL A 597 -12.44 -14.45 -15.37
CA VAL A 597 -11.55 -13.48 -14.72
C VAL A 597 -11.60 -12.20 -15.52
N LEU A 598 -11.47 -11.07 -14.84
CA LEU A 598 -11.29 -9.78 -15.50
C LEU A 598 -9.89 -9.76 -16.14
N ARG A 599 -9.81 -9.46 -17.43
CA ARG A 599 -8.55 -9.52 -18.19
C ARG A 599 -8.59 -8.60 -19.40
N PHE A 600 -7.44 -8.33 -20.01
CA PHE A 600 -7.41 -7.68 -21.31
C PHE A 600 -7.86 -8.63 -22.43
N GLU A 601 -8.43 -8.08 -23.51
CA GLU A 601 -8.83 -8.81 -24.72
C GLU A 601 -7.61 -9.29 -25.52
N CYS A 602 -6.46 -8.64 -25.36
CA CYS A 602 -5.24 -8.92 -26.11
C CYS A 602 -4.13 -9.67 -25.33
N LYS A 603 -3.36 -10.46 -26.11
CA LYS A 603 -2.07 -11.16 -25.89
C LYS A 603 -2.04 -12.50 -25.12
N GLY A 604 -1.65 -13.54 -25.86
CA GLY A 604 -1.12 -14.82 -25.39
C GLY A 604 0.37 -14.78 -24.99
N SER A 605 0.81 -13.72 -24.33
CA SER A 605 2.17 -13.61 -23.79
C SER A 605 2.18 -14.12 -22.36
N SER A 606 2.93 -15.19 -22.08
CA SER A 606 3.18 -15.61 -20.70
C SER A 606 3.96 -14.53 -19.98
N VAL A 607 3.34 -13.83 -19.02
CA VAL A 607 4.06 -12.93 -18.11
C VAL A 607 4.79 -13.76 -17.08
N GLU A 608 6.07 -13.49 -16.89
CA GLU A 608 6.84 -14.14 -15.84
C GLU A 608 6.30 -13.77 -14.45
N LYS A 609 6.15 -14.77 -13.59
CA LYS A 609 5.71 -14.57 -12.20
C LYS A 609 6.63 -13.62 -11.44
N SER A 610 7.92 -13.63 -11.74
CA SER A 610 8.96 -12.75 -11.18
C SER A 610 8.64 -11.26 -11.34
N LEU A 611 8.04 -10.87 -12.47
CA LEU A 611 7.61 -9.50 -12.72
C LEU A 611 6.48 -9.11 -11.74
N LEU A 612 5.48 -9.98 -11.59
CA LEU A 612 4.38 -9.76 -10.65
C LEU A 612 4.91 -9.71 -9.20
N GLU A 613 5.83 -10.60 -8.82
CA GLU A 613 6.40 -10.59 -7.47
C GLU A 613 7.03 -9.24 -7.11
N ARG A 614 7.75 -8.62 -8.06
CA ARG A 614 8.36 -7.29 -7.90
C ARG A 614 7.31 -6.18 -7.83
N LEU A 615 6.32 -6.19 -8.73
CA LEU A 615 5.25 -5.19 -8.78
C LEU A 615 4.39 -5.21 -7.51
N PHE A 616 4.09 -6.40 -6.99
CA PHE A 616 3.31 -6.57 -5.77
C PHE A 616 4.17 -6.47 -4.50
N ARG A 617 5.50 -6.57 -4.60
CA ARG A 617 6.42 -6.71 -3.44
C ARG A 617 6.01 -7.87 -2.54
N MET A 618 5.64 -8.99 -3.17
CA MET A 618 5.17 -10.21 -2.53
C MET A 618 5.67 -11.39 -3.35
N ASP A 619 6.22 -12.43 -2.72
CA ASP A 619 6.54 -13.67 -3.43
C ASP A 619 5.28 -14.36 -3.97
N TRP A 620 5.42 -15.16 -5.02
CA TRP A 620 4.31 -15.77 -5.74
C TRP A 620 3.50 -16.71 -4.84
N ALA A 621 4.18 -17.45 -3.96
CA ALA A 621 3.51 -18.34 -3.01
C ALA A 621 2.64 -17.55 -2.02
N SER A 622 3.07 -16.37 -1.59
CA SER A 622 2.27 -15.45 -0.77
C SER A 622 1.05 -14.91 -1.52
N ILE A 623 1.16 -14.59 -2.81
CA ILE A 623 0.03 -14.18 -3.66
C ILE A 623 -0.97 -15.33 -3.80
N GLU A 624 -0.50 -16.53 -4.17
CA GLU A 624 -1.36 -17.71 -4.32
C GLU A 624 -2.04 -18.08 -3.01
N LYS A 625 -1.30 -18.11 -1.91
CA LYS A 625 -1.83 -18.45 -0.58
C LYS A 625 -2.93 -17.49 -0.14
N LYS A 626 -2.85 -16.23 -0.55
CA LYS A 626 -3.84 -15.20 -0.18
C LYS A 626 -5.22 -15.46 -0.77
N PHE A 627 -5.26 -15.98 -2.00
CA PHE A 627 -6.48 -16.12 -2.79
C PHE A 627 -6.88 -17.56 -3.07
N SER A 628 -6.01 -18.50 -2.71
CA SER A 628 -6.41 -19.90 -2.63
C SER A 628 -7.45 -20.02 -1.52
N LEU A 629 -8.57 -20.67 -1.83
CA LEU A 629 -9.50 -21.11 -0.79
C LEU A 629 -8.66 -21.82 0.26
N ASN A 630 -8.61 -21.26 1.47
CA ASN A 630 -7.88 -21.81 2.60
C ASN A 630 -8.55 -23.11 3.07
N LEU A 631 -8.48 -24.14 2.23
CA LEU A 631 -8.73 -25.52 2.62
C LEU A 631 -7.46 -26.13 3.24
N LEU A 632 -6.27 -25.54 3.03
CA LEU A 632 -4.98 -26.13 3.38
C LEU A 632 -3.88 -25.10 3.78
N VAL A 633 -4.19 -24.07 4.59
CA VAL A 633 -3.08 -23.45 5.35
C VAL A 633 -2.70 -24.44 6.43
N ASN A 634 -1.61 -25.17 6.19
CA ASN A 634 -0.98 -26.01 7.18
C ASN A 634 -0.35 -25.10 8.25
N PHE A 635 -1.14 -24.66 9.23
CA PHE A 635 -0.73 -23.79 10.33
C PHE A 635 0.42 -24.37 11.18
N PHE A 636 0.74 -25.66 11.00
CA PHE A 636 1.84 -26.35 11.66
C PHE A 636 3.23 -26.06 11.06
N ALA A 637 3.33 -25.34 9.93
CA ALA A 637 4.62 -24.96 9.33
C ALA A 637 5.33 -23.78 10.04
N SER A 638 4.69 -23.12 11.00
CA SER A 638 5.25 -21.96 11.72
C SER A 638 6.30 -22.30 12.79
N GLY A 639 6.84 -23.52 12.82
CA GLY A 639 7.98 -23.91 13.67
C GLY A 639 7.76 -23.90 15.19
N HIS A 640 6.65 -23.35 15.69
CA HIS A 640 6.38 -23.23 17.13
C HIS A 640 5.41 -24.28 17.69
N LEU A 641 4.90 -25.18 16.84
CA LEU A 641 3.95 -26.22 17.24
C LEU A 641 4.39 -27.58 16.69
N HIS A 642 5.27 -28.27 17.41
CA HIS A 642 5.39 -29.72 17.28
C HIS A 642 4.32 -30.38 18.13
N HIS A 643 3.16 -30.74 17.53
CA HIS A 643 2.24 -31.70 18.12
C HIS A 643 1.61 -32.59 17.04
N ARG A 644 1.38 -33.86 17.41
CA ARG A 644 0.96 -34.98 16.55
C ARG A 644 -0.23 -34.62 15.64
N LYS A 645 -0.04 -34.93 14.36
CA LYS A 645 -0.95 -34.73 13.23
C LYS A 645 -2.34 -35.35 13.49
N CYS A 646 -3.40 -34.55 13.64
CA CYS A 646 -4.70 -34.93 13.10
C CYS A 646 -4.72 -34.49 11.63
N ALA A 647 -4.85 -35.42 10.69
CA ALA A 647 -4.93 -35.09 9.27
C ALA A 647 -6.17 -34.22 9.00
N ALA A 648 -6.00 -33.14 8.22
CA ALA A 648 -7.12 -32.34 7.73
C ALA A 648 -7.92 -33.16 6.70
N SER A 649 -9.24 -33.18 6.85
CA SER A 649 -10.18 -33.71 5.86
C SER A 649 -11.32 -32.72 5.69
N SER A 650 -11.74 -32.51 4.44
CA SER A 650 -12.78 -31.57 4.00
C SER A 650 -14.20 -31.93 4.47
N GLU A 651 -14.38 -33.07 5.16
CA GLU A 651 -15.71 -33.55 5.58
C GLU A 651 -15.68 -34.14 7.00
N PRO A 652 -15.91 -33.33 8.06
CA PRO A 652 -15.91 -33.82 9.44
C PRO A 652 -16.91 -34.94 9.72
N ILE A 653 -18.01 -35.01 8.94
CA ILE A 653 -19.03 -36.08 9.00
C ILE A 653 -18.46 -37.43 8.52
N LYS A 654 -17.46 -37.45 7.63
CA LYS A 654 -16.87 -38.67 7.07
C LYS A 654 -15.69 -39.22 7.89
N ARG A 655 -15.42 -38.66 9.07
CA ARG A 655 -14.33 -39.14 9.93
C ARG A 655 -14.67 -40.53 10.46
N LYS A 656 -13.77 -41.49 10.20
CA LYS A 656 -13.85 -42.80 10.84
C LYS A 656 -13.64 -42.61 12.34
N ILE A 657 -14.71 -42.74 13.12
CA ILE A 657 -14.62 -42.74 14.57
C ILE A 657 -14.09 -44.10 14.99
N ASN A 658 -12.87 -44.12 15.55
CA ASN A 658 -12.32 -45.32 16.14
C ASN A 658 -13.05 -45.60 17.44
N LEU A 659 -14.07 -46.46 17.35
CA LEU A 659 -14.81 -46.90 18.52
C LEU A 659 -13.92 -47.77 19.40
N PRO A 660 -14.06 -47.71 20.74
CA PRO A 660 -13.51 -48.72 21.62
C PRO A 660 -13.96 -50.10 21.14
N ALA A 661 -13.09 -51.12 21.25
CA ALA A 661 -13.40 -52.48 20.80
C ALA A 661 -14.69 -53.06 21.43
N THR A 662 -15.12 -52.51 22.55
CA THR A 662 -16.34 -52.87 23.28
C THR A 662 -17.61 -52.18 22.78
N VAL A 663 -17.52 -51.27 21.80
CA VAL A 663 -18.62 -50.44 21.31
C VAL A 663 -18.89 -50.75 19.84
N THR A 664 -20.07 -51.31 19.56
CA THR A 664 -20.60 -51.38 18.20
C THR A 664 -21.23 -50.03 17.85
N ASP A 665 -21.15 -49.58 16.59
CA ASP A 665 -21.90 -48.41 16.09
C ASP A 665 -23.17 -48.88 15.40
N LEU A 666 -24.33 -48.75 16.04
CA LEU A 666 -25.60 -48.95 15.33
C LEU A 666 -26.11 -47.61 14.77
N SER A 667 -26.63 -47.72 13.56
CA SER A 667 -27.32 -46.64 12.88
C SER A 667 -28.77 -46.58 13.35
N VAL A 668 -29.19 -45.49 13.99
CA VAL A 668 -30.56 -45.28 14.48
C VAL A 668 -31.36 -44.38 13.55
N LYS A 669 -32.68 -44.47 13.57
CA LYS A 669 -33.53 -43.62 12.73
C LYS A 669 -33.56 -42.20 13.32
N ARG A 670 -33.38 -41.19 12.47
CA ARG A 670 -33.46 -39.80 12.91
C ARG A 670 -34.92 -39.41 13.20
N PRO A 671 -35.23 -38.83 14.37
CA PRO A 671 -36.55 -38.24 14.59
C PRO A 671 -36.76 -37.04 13.67
N ARG A 672 -38.00 -36.82 13.20
CA ARG A 672 -38.35 -35.63 12.42
C ARG A 672 -38.51 -34.46 13.38
N LEU A 673 -37.61 -33.48 13.31
CA LEU A 673 -37.69 -32.25 14.09
C LEU A 673 -37.91 -31.05 13.17
N LEU A 674 -38.88 -30.22 13.56
CA LEU A 674 -39.00 -28.86 13.06
C LEU A 674 -38.12 -27.97 13.93
N TYR A 675 -37.10 -27.36 13.32
CA TYR A 675 -36.18 -26.46 14.01
C TYR A 675 -36.52 -25.01 13.66
N HIS A 676 -36.68 -24.18 14.69
CA HIS A 676 -36.84 -22.73 14.56
C HIS A 676 -35.59 -22.05 15.12
N ASP A 677 -34.82 -21.39 14.25
CA ASP A 677 -33.70 -20.57 14.69
C ASP A 677 -34.26 -19.27 15.26
N ASN A 678 -33.94 -18.98 16.52
CA ASN A 678 -34.38 -17.77 17.21
C ASN A 678 -33.22 -16.80 17.41
N ALA A 679 -32.17 -16.89 16.58
CA ALA A 679 -31.12 -15.89 16.54
C ALA A 679 -31.75 -14.51 16.23
N PRO A 680 -31.32 -13.42 16.91
CA PRO A 680 -31.97 -12.11 16.80
C PRO A 680 -31.92 -11.50 15.39
N ASP A 681 -31.09 -12.06 14.52
CA ASP A 681 -30.89 -11.73 13.10
C ASP A 681 -31.75 -12.55 12.13
N ILE A 682 -32.57 -13.49 12.61
CA ILE A 682 -33.43 -14.35 11.78
C ILE A 682 -34.91 -14.13 12.17
N PRO A 683 -35.84 -13.92 11.21
CA PRO A 683 -37.27 -13.72 11.52
C PRO A 683 -37.83 -14.89 12.33
N ARG A 684 -38.64 -14.61 13.37
CA ARG A 684 -39.25 -15.64 14.25
C ARG A 684 -40.03 -16.73 13.50
N GLU A 685 -40.42 -16.46 12.26
CA GLU A 685 -41.20 -17.34 11.39
C GLU A 685 -40.35 -18.18 10.43
N ALA A 686 -39.03 -17.92 10.33
CA ALA A 686 -38.14 -18.64 9.43
C ALA A 686 -37.77 -20.02 10.00
N SER A 687 -38.51 -21.05 9.62
CA SER A 687 -38.11 -22.44 9.85
C SER A 687 -36.84 -22.76 9.05
N ILE A 688 -35.78 -23.24 9.70
CA ILE A 688 -34.65 -23.82 8.96
C ILE A 688 -35.06 -25.23 8.52
N ARG A 689 -35.12 -25.41 7.20
CA ARG A 689 -35.47 -26.61 6.43
C ARG A 689 -35.47 -27.94 7.18
N VAL A 690 -36.54 -28.71 6.96
CA VAL A 690 -36.59 -30.17 7.20
C VAL A 690 -35.36 -30.82 6.55
N VAL A 691 -34.60 -31.59 7.32
CA VAL A 691 -33.48 -32.39 6.81
C VAL A 691 -33.96 -33.17 5.57
N PRO A 692 -33.23 -33.14 4.44
CA PRO A 692 -33.55 -33.92 3.26
C PRO A 692 -33.88 -35.39 3.59
N SER A 693 -34.97 -35.92 3.05
CA SER A 693 -35.53 -37.24 3.37
C SER A 693 -34.63 -38.43 3.04
N ASN A 694 -33.48 -38.19 2.40
CA ASN A 694 -32.52 -39.19 1.95
C ASN A 694 -31.47 -39.59 3.01
N ILE A 695 -31.42 -38.94 4.19
CA ILE A 695 -30.53 -39.33 5.31
C ILE A 695 -31.36 -39.67 6.55
N ASN A 696 -32.11 -40.78 6.49
CA ASN A 696 -33.04 -41.18 7.57
C ASN A 696 -32.38 -41.91 8.74
N ARG A 697 -31.10 -42.31 8.64
CA ARG A 697 -30.38 -42.98 9.73
C ARG A 697 -29.07 -42.27 10.03
N ARG A 698 -28.61 -42.36 11.28
CA ARG A 698 -27.37 -41.76 11.79
C ARG A 698 -26.73 -42.68 12.81
N ASN A 699 -25.42 -42.79 12.79
CA ASN A 699 -24.68 -43.61 13.73
C ASN A 699 -24.59 -42.94 15.11
N ALA A 700 -24.56 -43.73 16.19
CA ALA A 700 -24.47 -43.20 17.55
C ALA A 700 -23.18 -42.37 17.77
N SER A 701 -22.08 -42.76 17.12
CA SER A 701 -20.82 -42.03 17.14
C SER A 701 -20.88 -40.67 16.44
N GLU A 702 -21.61 -40.57 15.32
CA GLU A 702 -21.87 -39.32 14.61
C GLU A 702 -22.72 -38.38 15.44
N TYR A 703 -23.70 -38.93 16.17
CA TYR A 703 -24.49 -38.19 17.15
C TYR A 703 -23.60 -37.59 18.24
N PHE A 704 -22.74 -38.42 18.81
CA PHE A 704 -21.82 -38.03 19.86
C PHE A 704 -20.90 -36.88 19.42
N LEU A 705 -20.17 -37.07 18.32
CA LEU A 705 -19.19 -36.07 17.87
C LEU A 705 -19.87 -34.78 17.39
N GLY A 706 -21.00 -34.89 16.69
CA GLY A 706 -21.80 -33.73 16.28
C GLY A 706 -22.27 -32.90 17.47
N LEU A 707 -22.74 -33.56 18.54
CA LEU A 707 -23.12 -32.90 19.79
C LEU A 707 -21.93 -32.15 20.41
N LEU A 708 -20.75 -32.78 20.49
CA LEU A 708 -19.57 -32.14 21.09
C LEU A 708 -19.13 -30.91 20.28
N CYS A 709 -19.10 -31.00 18.95
CA CYS A 709 -18.77 -29.89 18.05
C CYS A 709 -19.73 -28.71 18.23
N GLN A 710 -21.04 -28.97 18.29
CA GLN A 710 -22.04 -27.92 18.44
C GLN A 710 -21.97 -27.22 19.80
N ILE A 711 -21.70 -27.94 20.88
CA ILE A 711 -21.48 -27.32 22.21
C ILE A 711 -20.25 -26.41 22.17
N LEU A 712 -19.20 -26.86 21.49
CA LEU A 712 -17.97 -26.11 21.32
C LEU A 712 -18.17 -24.83 20.50
N GLU A 713 -18.89 -24.87 19.37
CA GLU A 713 -19.20 -23.69 18.55
C GLU A 713 -19.86 -22.55 19.35
N ARG A 714 -20.49 -22.88 20.49
CA ARG A 714 -21.18 -21.96 21.38
C ARG A 714 -20.31 -21.37 22.48
N VAL A 715 -19.01 -21.69 22.51
CA VAL A 715 -18.05 -20.97 23.35
C VAL A 715 -17.95 -19.52 22.86
N GLY A 716 -18.39 -18.57 23.68
CA GLY A 716 -18.47 -17.16 23.36
C GLY A 716 -17.17 -16.36 23.56
N CYS A 717 -17.35 -15.04 23.61
CA CYS A 717 -16.30 -14.06 23.88
C CYS A 717 -16.47 -13.41 25.26
N THR A 718 -15.44 -12.71 25.72
CA THR A 718 -15.49 -11.86 26.90
C THR A 718 -16.36 -10.63 26.63
N LYS A 719 -16.73 -9.89 27.68
CA LYS A 719 -17.45 -8.60 27.53
C LYS A 719 -16.68 -7.58 26.68
N ALA A 720 -15.35 -7.70 26.62
CA ALA A 720 -14.46 -6.87 25.81
C ALA A 720 -14.27 -7.39 24.36
N GLY A 721 -15.04 -8.40 23.95
CA GLY A 721 -14.99 -8.95 22.58
C GLY A 721 -13.87 -9.97 22.32
N GLN A 722 -13.05 -10.30 23.32
CA GLN A 722 -11.96 -11.26 23.16
C GLN A 722 -12.49 -12.71 23.22
N ALA A 723 -12.17 -13.52 22.21
CA ALA A 723 -12.60 -14.92 22.18
C ALA A 723 -11.93 -15.75 23.29
N TYR A 724 -12.71 -16.57 23.99
CA TYR A 724 -12.16 -17.52 24.97
C TYR A 724 -11.41 -18.69 24.31
N TRP A 725 -11.57 -18.84 23.00
CA TRP A 725 -10.98 -19.91 22.20
C TRP A 725 -9.99 -19.34 21.17
N LYS A 726 -8.90 -20.06 20.93
CA LYS A 726 -7.91 -19.82 19.87
C LYS A 726 -8.25 -20.45 18.52
N LEU A 727 -9.16 -21.43 18.49
CA LEU A 727 -9.56 -22.12 17.27
C LEU A 727 -10.51 -21.25 16.44
N THR A 728 -10.29 -21.21 15.13
CA THR A 728 -11.18 -20.59 14.15
C THR A 728 -12.53 -21.31 14.05
N ALA A 729 -13.55 -20.67 13.48
CA ALA A 729 -14.86 -21.30 13.26
C ALA A 729 -14.80 -22.61 12.48
N MET A 730 -13.89 -22.72 11.50
CA MET A 730 -13.68 -23.95 10.74
C MET A 730 -12.98 -25.04 11.55
N GLU A 731 -11.97 -24.69 12.35
CA GLU A 731 -11.28 -25.64 13.23
C GLU A 731 -12.20 -26.25 14.28
N ARG A 732 -13.14 -25.45 14.81
CA ARG A 732 -14.17 -25.90 15.77
C ARG A 732 -15.09 -26.96 15.18
N ARG A 733 -15.37 -26.92 13.87
CA ARG A 733 -16.18 -27.93 13.16
C ARG A 733 -15.45 -29.25 12.95
N VAL A 734 -14.13 -29.26 13.12
CA VAL A 734 -13.26 -30.39 12.81
C VAL A 734 -12.50 -30.87 14.06
N VAL A 735 -13.07 -30.71 15.26
CA VAL A 735 -12.56 -31.38 16.46
C VAL A 735 -12.85 -32.88 16.44
N SER A 736 -12.04 -33.69 17.11
CA SER A 736 -12.18 -35.15 17.20
C SER A 736 -12.08 -35.63 18.64
N LEU A 737 -12.26 -36.94 18.88
CA LEU A 737 -12.00 -37.53 20.21
C LEU A 737 -10.57 -37.24 20.70
N ASP A 738 -9.60 -37.15 19.79
CA ASP A 738 -8.21 -36.85 20.15
C ASP A 738 -8.06 -35.43 20.70
N THR A 739 -8.85 -34.46 20.20
CA THR A 739 -8.91 -33.10 20.75
C THR A 739 -9.29 -33.13 22.24
N PHE A 740 -10.30 -33.93 22.60
CA PHE A 740 -10.76 -34.09 23.98
C PHE A 740 -9.89 -35.01 24.84
N ARG A 741 -8.92 -35.71 24.22
CA ARG A 741 -7.89 -36.51 24.91
C ARG A 741 -6.56 -35.77 25.05
N ASP A 742 -6.42 -34.63 24.38
CA ASP A 742 -5.26 -33.76 24.49
C ASP A 742 -5.42 -32.80 25.68
N MET A 743 -4.56 -32.95 26.68
CA MET A 743 -4.59 -32.14 27.89
C MET A 743 -3.82 -30.81 27.75
N ASN A 744 -3.25 -30.51 26.59
CA ASN A 744 -2.67 -29.19 26.31
C ASN A 744 -3.79 -28.17 26.02
N LEU A 745 -4.58 -27.88 27.05
CA LEU A 745 -5.74 -26.99 26.96
C LEU A 745 -5.37 -25.57 26.52
N GLY A 746 -4.12 -25.15 26.72
CA GLY A 746 -3.60 -23.86 26.25
C GLY A 746 -3.52 -23.75 24.72
N THR A 747 -3.51 -24.87 23.99
CA THR A 747 -3.64 -24.89 22.52
C THR A 747 -5.02 -24.44 22.09
N TYR A 748 -6.04 -24.84 22.86
CA TYR A 748 -7.44 -24.58 22.54
C TYR A 748 -7.86 -23.25 23.17
N PHE A 749 -7.73 -23.05 24.47
CA PHE A 749 -8.34 -21.92 25.15
C PHE A 749 -7.35 -20.77 25.41
N THR A 750 -7.84 -19.54 25.24
CA THR A 750 -7.14 -18.31 25.66
C THR A 750 -7.18 -18.18 27.18
N SER A 751 -8.32 -18.53 27.78
CA SER A 751 -8.54 -18.54 29.23
C SER A 751 -9.56 -19.60 29.62
N TYR A 752 -9.26 -20.34 30.70
CA TYR A 752 -10.15 -21.36 31.24
C TYR A 752 -9.92 -21.58 32.73
N GLN A 753 -10.87 -22.28 33.35
CA GLN A 753 -10.82 -22.76 34.72
C GLN A 753 -11.22 -24.22 34.73
N TYR A 754 -10.63 -25.04 35.59
CA TYR A 754 -10.95 -26.48 35.60
C TYR A 754 -11.20 -27.08 36.99
N THR A 755 -11.99 -28.15 37.00
CA THR A 755 -12.34 -28.99 38.16
C THR A 755 -11.97 -30.45 37.89
N LYS A 756 -11.61 -31.16 38.95
CA LYS A 756 -11.38 -32.62 38.98
C LYS A 756 -12.47 -33.38 39.73
N THR A 757 -13.51 -32.70 40.19
CA THR A 757 -14.49 -33.30 41.08
C THR A 757 -15.31 -34.37 40.33
N PRO A 758 -15.37 -35.62 40.82
CA PRO A 758 -16.13 -36.69 40.18
C PRO A 758 -17.61 -36.33 39.98
N SER A 759 -18.20 -35.54 40.90
CA SER A 759 -19.59 -35.07 40.79
C SER A 759 -19.81 -34.14 39.59
N ASP A 760 -18.83 -33.30 39.24
CA ASP A 760 -18.92 -32.41 38.08
C ASP A 760 -18.89 -33.20 36.77
N TRP A 761 -18.09 -34.26 36.70
CA TRP A 761 -18.03 -35.17 35.55
C TRP A 761 -19.29 -36.05 35.44
N ALA A 762 -19.79 -36.57 36.57
CA ALA A 762 -21.05 -37.30 36.61
C ALA A 762 -22.23 -36.43 36.17
N SER A 763 -22.28 -35.17 36.62
CA SER A 763 -23.30 -34.21 36.22
C SER A 763 -23.28 -33.94 34.71
N LEU A 764 -22.10 -33.87 34.08
CA LEU A 764 -22.00 -33.77 32.62
C LEU A 764 -22.66 -34.95 31.90
N LYS A 765 -22.45 -36.17 32.38
CA LYS A 765 -23.09 -37.37 31.80
C LYS A 765 -24.61 -37.31 31.92
N THR A 766 -25.13 -36.94 33.09
CA THR A 766 -26.57 -36.80 33.32
C THR A 766 -27.19 -35.71 32.46
N ILE A 767 -26.50 -34.60 32.25
CA ILE A 767 -27.00 -33.49 31.43
C ILE A 767 -26.93 -33.85 29.93
N LEU A 768 -25.80 -34.34 29.44
CA LEU A 768 -25.60 -34.62 28.01
C LEU A 768 -26.34 -35.87 27.55
N PHE A 769 -26.47 -36.87 28.42
CA PHE A 769 -26.99 -38.20 28.10
C PHE A 769 -27.98 -38.68 29.19
N PRO A 770 -29.07 -37.94 29.42
CA PRO A 770 -29.98 -38.19 30.55
C PRO A 770 -30.60 -39.60 30.48
N GLY A 771 -30.53 -40.35 31.57
CA GLY A 771 -31.21 -41.63 31.70
C GLY A 771 -32.73 -41.49 31.61
N PRO A 772 -33.46 -42.62 31.55
CA PRO A 772 -34.92 -42.63 31.45
C PRO A 772 -35.62 -41.80 32.54
N HIS A 773 -35.06 -41.76 33.75
CA HIS A 773 -35.60 -41.04 34.90
C HIS A 773 -34.95 -39.67 35.14
N ASP A 774 -33.92 -39.29 34.38
CA ASP A 774 -33.24 -38.01 34.55
C ASP A 774 -34.04 -36.89 33.88
N THR A 775 -34.19 -35.74 34.54
CA THR A 775 -34.82 -34.55 33.95
C THR A 775 -33.83 -33.85 33.00
N PRO A 776 -34.09 -33.82 31.68
CA PRO A 776 -33.23 -33.09 30.76
C PRO A 776 -33.40 -31.57 30.95
N PRO A 777 -32.47 -30.73 30.47
CA PRO A 777 -32.68 -29.30 30.29
C PRO A 777 -34.02 -29.03 29.59
N ALA A 778 -34.86 -28.18 30.18
CA ALA A 778 -36.17 -27.83 29.64
C ALA A 778 -36.01 -26.90 28.43
N ILE A 779 -35.70 -27.45 27.25
CA ILE A 779 -35.39 -26.67 26.04
C ILE A 779 -36.53 -25.70 25.67
N SER A 780 -37.79 -26.04 25.98
CA SER A 780 -38.97 -25.18 25.77
C SER A 780 -39.10 -24.01 26.75
N ASP A 781 -38.41 -24.03 27.89
CA ASP A 781 -38.41 -22.93 28.85
C ASP A 781 -37.57 -21.75 28.29
N PRO A 782 -38.12 -20.53 28.17
CA PRO A 782 -37.38 -19.36 27.69
C PRO A 782 -36.20 -18.96 28.59
N ASN A 783 -36.19 -19.38 29.86
CA ASN A 783 -35.08 -19.13 30.78
C ASN A 783 -33.88 -20.04 30.54
N VAL A 784 -34.03 -21.10 29.74
CA VAL A 784 -32.95 -22.03 29.38
C VAL A 784 -32.15 -21.49 28.19
N GLN A 785 -30.89 -21.10 28.43
CA GLN A 785 -30.04 -20.44 27.44
C GLN A 785 -29.07 -21.40 26.75
N GLY A 786 -28.95 -21.27 25.42
CA GLY A 786 -27.93 -21.91 24.59
C GLY A 786 -28.28 -23.30 24.06
N TRP A 787 -29.04 -24.10 24.81
CA TRP A 787 -29.40 -25.48 24.44
C TRP A 787 -30.25 -25.59 23.17
N ARG A 788 -31.14 -24.62 22.93
CA ARG A 788 -31.92 -24.54 21.67
C ARG A 788 -31.02 -24.46 20.45
N GLY A 789 -29.83 -23.88 20.57
CA GLY A 789 -28.85 -23.77 19.48
C GLY A 789 -28.00 -25.02 19.26
N VAL A 790 -28.36 -26.17 19.84
CA VAL A 790 -27.64 -27.44 19.72
C VAL A 790 -28.57 -28.50 19.08
N PRO A 791 -28.75 -28.49 17.74
CA PRO A 791 -29.65 -29.41 17.04
C PRO A 791 -29.47 -30.88 17.40
N TYR A 792 -28.23 -31.37 17.56
CA TYR A 792 -27.97 -32.78 17.89
C TYR A 792 -28.48 -33.15 19.28
N TYR A 793 -28.47 -32.20 20.22
CA TYR A 793 -29.03 -32.42 21.54
C TYR A 793 -30.57 -32.49 21.49
N CYS A 794 -31.19 -31.62 20.68
CA CYS A 794 -32.63 -31.65 20.46
C CYS A 794 -33.07 -32.95 19.78
N GLU A 795 -32.33 -33.41 18.76
CA GLU A 795 -32.53 -34.72 18.12
C GLU A 795 -32.41 -35.88 19.11
N LEU A 796 -31.43 -35.82 20.00
CA LEU A 796 -31.21 -36.85 21.02
C LEU A 796 -32.38 -36.92 22.02
N LEU A 797 -32.91 -35.77 22.48
CA LEU A 797 -34.07 -35.74 23.37
C LEU A 797 -35.37 -36.16 22.67
N GLU A 798 -35.54 -35.82 21.40
CA GLU A 798 -36.70 -36.30 20.65
C GLU A 798 -36.63 -37.81 20.42
N LEU A 799 -35.43 -38.35 20.14
CA LEU A 799 -35.23 -39.79 20.06
C LEU A 799 -35.58 -40.48 21.38
N ARG A 800 -35.25 -39.86 22.52
CA ARG A 800 -35.66 -40.34 23.85
C ARG A 800 -37.18 -40.46 24.00
N ASN A 801 -37.94 -39.53 23.45
CA ASN A 801 -39.40 -39.51 23.54
C ASN A 801 -40.04 -40.50 22.54
N VAL A 802 -39.54 -40.53 21.30
CA VAL A 802 -40.16 -41.28 20.20
C VAL A 802 -39.74 -42.75 20.17
N ASN A 803 -38.50 -43.06 20.53
CA ASN A 803 -37.96 -44.42 20.56
C ASN A 803 -36.98 -44.62 21.73
N PRO A 804 -37.49 -44.84 22.95
CA PRO A 804 -36.67 -44.99 24.16
C PRO A 804 -35.63 -46.12 24.08
N VAL A 805 -35.89 -47.16 23.28
CA VAL A 805 -34.99 -48.31 23.11
C VAL A 805 -33.77 -47.92 22.25
N GLU A 806 -34.00 -47.30 21.08
CA GLU A 806 -32.90 -46.78 20.24
C GLU A 806 -32.15 -45.65 20.96
N TYR A 807 -32.86 -44.82 21.73
CA TYR A 807 -32.25 -43.81 22.57
C TYR A 807 -31.29 -44.40 23.60
N ASP A 808 -31.73 -45.40 24.39
CA ASP A 808 -30.88 -45.99 25.42
C ASP A 808 -29.63 -46.64 24.81
N TYR A 809 -29.77 -47.22 23.62
CA TYR A 809 -28.62 -47.69 22.85
C TYR A 809 -27.65 -46.56 22.49
N VAL A 810 -28.12 -45.47 21.85
CA VAL A 810 -27.29 -44.30 21.50
C VAL A 810 -26.65 -43.70 22.75
N ARG A 811 -27.41 -43.60 23.83
CA ARG A 811 -26.98 -43.09 25.13
C ARG A 811 -25.84 -43.93 25.69
N ARG A 812 -25.95 -45.26 25.72
CA ARG A 812 -24.88 -46.15 26.20
C ARG A 812 -23.62 -46.03 25.37
N THR A 813 -23.75 -45.97 24.05
CA THR A 813 -22.62 -45.76 23.13
C THR A 813 -21.96 -44.40 23.37
N CYS A 814 -22.75 -43.33 23.48
CA CYS A 814 -22.25 -41.98 23.77
C CYS A 814 -21.55 -41.92 25.14
N LEU A 815 -22.09 -42.56 26.17
CA LEU A 815 -21.48 -42.63 27.50
C LEU A 815 -20.13 -43.36 27.45
N ALA A 816 -20.06 -44.51 26.76
CA ALA A 816 -18.82 -45.24 26.59
C ALA A 816 -17.75 -44.40 25.86
N LEU A 817 -18.14 -43.63 24.84
CA LEU A 817 -17.25 -42.69 24.15
C LEU A 817 -16.84 -41.51 25.04
N PHE A 818 -17.79 -40.95 25.80
CA PHE A 818 -17.55 -39.86 26.73
C PHE A 818 -16.54 -40.24 27.82
N ASP A 819 -16.59 -41.49 28.28
CA ASP A 819 -15.64 -42.03 29.25
C ASP A 819 -14.21 -42.14 28.72
N THR A 820 -14.01 -42.08 27.40
CA THR A 820 -12.68 -42.01 26.80
C THR A 820 -12.12 -40.59 26.69
N LEU A 821 -12.91 -39.56 26.97
CA LEU A 821 -12.45 -38.17 26.95
C LEU A 821 -11.64 -37.87 28.20
N LYS A 822 -10.64 -36.99 28.08
CA LYS A 822 -9.88 -36.52 29.23
C LYS A 822 -10.43 -35.23 29.82
N TRP A 823 -11.09 -34.42 29.01
CA TRP A 823 -11.70 -33.19 29.46
C TRP A 823 -12.93 -32.87 28.61
N PHE A 824 -13.82 -32.06 29.17
CA PHE A 824 -14.96 -31.51 28.46
C PHE A 824 -15.38 -30.16 29.05
N ILE A 825 -16.06 -29.33 28.27
CA ILE A 825 -16.60 -28.06 28.77
C ILE A 825 -17.73 -28.35 29.74
N LYS A 826 -17.71 -27.71 30.91
CA LYS A 826 -18.80 -27.83 31.88
C LYS A 826 -20.06 -27.18 31.33
N VAL A 827 -21.12 -27.96 31.23
CA VAL A 827 -22.45 -27.50 30.86
C VAL A 827 -23.43 -27.55 32.04
N GLN A 828 -24.53 -26.79 31.97
CA GLN A 828 -25.58 -26.75 33.01
C GLN A 828 -26.98 -26.73 32.39
N SER A 829 -27.98 -27.19 33.14
CA SER A 829 -29.36 -27.32 32.63
C SER A 829 -30.03 -25.98 32.29
N HIS A 830 -29.80 -24.91 33.06
CA HIS A 830 -30.44 -23.61 32.82
C HIS A 830 -29.64 -22.71 31.87
N LYS A 831 -28.30 -22.85 31.84
CA LYS A 831 -27.43 -22.08 30.96
C LYS A 831 -26.31 -22.97 30.48
N MET A 832 -26.27 -23.23 29.17
CA MET A 832 -25.37 -24.24 28.63
C MET A 832 -23.90 -23.98 28.96
N ILE A 833 -23.38 -22.75 28.93
CA ILE A 833 -22.02 -22.44 29.40
C ILE A 833 -22.05 -21.20 30.31
N GLU A 834 -21.53 -21.34 31.53
CA GLU A 834 -21.45 -20.24 32.50
C GLU A 834 -19.99 -19.88 32.80
N TYR A 835 -19.53 -18.74 32.27
CA TYR A 835 -18.15 -18.25 32.41
C TYR A 835 -17.80 -17.65 33.79
N LYS A 836 -18.69 -17.75 34.78
CA LYS A 836 -18.46 -17.17 36.11
C LYS A 836 -17.26 -17.83 36.79
N LEU A 837 -16.48 -17.02 37.48
CA LEU A 837 -15.34 -17.49 38.26
C LEU A 837 -15.81 -18.35 39.43
N ARG A 838 -15.17 -19.51 39.64
CA ARG A 838 -15.46 -20.40 40.75
C ARG A 838 -14.24 -20.46 41.67
N SER A 839 -14.42 -20.09 42.93
CA SER A 839 -13.34 -20.03 43.92
C SER A 839 -12.70 -21.39 44.21
N SER A 840 -13.44 -22.49 44.05
CA SER A 840 -12.97 -23.85 44.25
C SER A 840 -12.29 -24.47 43.02
N TRP A 841 -12.16 -23.73 41.92
CA TRP A 841 -11.62 -24.23 40.65
C TRP A 841 -10.22 -23.68 40.39
N THR A 842 -9.39 -24.46 39.70
CA THR A 842 -8.05 -23.99 39.32
C THR A 842 -8.15 -23.05 38.12
N LEU A 843 -7.55 -21.87 38.22
CA LEU A 843 -7.69 -20.77 37.26
C LEU A 843 -6.45 -20.65 36.36
N MET A 844 -6.66 -20.59 35.05
CA MET A 844 -5.60 -20.39 34.05
C MET A 844 -5.96 -19.22 33.13
N PHE A 845 -5.47 -18.02 33.47
CA PHE A 845 -5.66 -16.78 32.71
C PHE A 845 -4.42 -16.41 31.90
N SER A 846 -4.62 -15.95 30.66
CA SER A 846 -3.63 -15.13 29.96
C SER A 846 -3.92 -13.65 30.23
N GLY A 847 -3.02 -12.94 30.93
CA GLY A 847 -3.08 -11.48 31.04
C GLY A 847 -4.27 -10.94 31.86
N SER A 848 -5.07 -10.05 31.26
CA SER A 848 -6.08 -9.18 31.89
C SER A 848 -7.49 -9.78 32.00
N LEU A 849 -7.70 -11.04 31.60
CA LEU A 849 -9.02 -11.67 31.64
C LEU A 849 -9.43 -12.05 33.07
N GLN A 850 -10.66 -11.70 33.46
CA GLN A 850 -11.23 -11.97 34.80
C GLN A 850 -12.14 -13.22 34.85
N THR A 851 -12.40 -13.84 33.70
CA THR A 851 -13.32 -14.98 33.53
C THR A 851 -12.74 -15.95 32.49
N GLY A 852 -13.19 -17.21 32.49
CA GLY A 852 -12.66 -18.25 31.59
C GLY A 852 -13.63 -19.40 31.35
N VAL A 853 -13.39 -20.19 30.29
CA VAL A 853 -14.20 -21.37 29.97
C VAL A 853 -14.14 -22.38 31.13
N PRO A 854 -15.28 -22.84 31.67
CA PRO A 854 -15.27 -23.87 32.69
C PRO A 854 -15.06 -25.25 32.05
N ILE A 855 -14.05 -25.99 32.51
CA ILE A 855 -13.68 -27.32 32.03
C ILE A 855 -13.77 -28.34 33.17
N SER A 856 -14.46 -29.45 32.95
CA SER A 856 -14.36 -30.62 33.83
C SER A 856 -13.33 -31.58 33.26
N THR A 857 -12.45 -32.11 34.08
CA THR A 857 -11.53 -33.19 33.69
C THR A 857 -12.08 -34.54 34.14
N ASN A 858 -11.84 -35.58 33.35
CA ASN A 858 -12.28 -36.92 33.67
C ASN A 858 -11.57 -37.42 34.94
N PRO A 859 -12.29 -37.83 36.00
CA PRO A 859 -11.70 -38.28 37.25
C PRO A 859 -10.87 -39.56 37.10
N THR A 860 -11.01 -40.30 36.00
CA THR A 860 -10.17 -41.48 35.70
C THR A 860 -8.74 -41.12 35.35
N ILE A 861 -8.44 -39.84 35.10
CA ILE A 861 -7.07 -39.37 34.88
C ILE A 861 -6.32 -39.36 36.22
N THR A 862 -5.54 -40.41 36.43
CA THR A 862 -4.64 -40.53 37.57
C THR A 862 -3.36 -39.71 37.42
N THR A 863 -2.99 -39.35 36.18
CA THR A 863 -1.79 -38.55 35.89
C THR A 863 -1.90 -37.16 36.54
N ARG A 864 -0.85 -36.77 37.26
CA ARG A 864 -0.76 -35.42 37.84
C ARG A 864 -0.81 -34.39 36.71
N ILE A 865 -1.67 -33.39 36.88
CA ILE A 865 -1.69 -32.20 36.02
C ILE A 865 -0.81 -31.20 36.73
N THR A 866 0.39 -30.93 36.21
CA THR A 866 1.27 -29.91 36.76
C THR A 866 0.96 -28.58 36.09
N SER A 867 0.57 -27.60 36.90
CA SER A 867 0.40 -26.21 36.47
C SER A 867 1.42 -25.38 37.24
N LYS A 868 2.44 -24.86 36.57
CA LYS A 868 3.33 -23.84 37.15
C LYS A 868 2.69 -22.48 36.92
N ALA A 869 2.85 -21.53 37.85
CA ALA A 869 2.32 -20.18 37.68
C ALA A 869 2.74 -19.59 36.32
N LYS A 870 1.78 -19.04 35.56
CA LYS A 870 1.97 -18.49 34.20
C LYS A 870 2.36 -19.49 33.10
N LYS A 871 2.34 -20.81 33.35
CA LYS A 871 2.52 -21.84 32.32
C LYS A 871 1.26 -22.70 32.22
N PHE A 872 0.85 -23.03 31.01
CA PHE A 872 -0.30 -23.90 30.79
C PHE A 872 -0.08 -25.26 31.46
N PRO A 873 -1.13 -25.88 32.04
CA PRO A 873 -1.06 -27.21 32.59
C PRO A 873 -0.73 -28.18 31.47
N VAL A 874 0.28 -28.99 31.70
CA VAL A 874 0.61 -30.14 30.89
C VAL A 874 0.40 -31.38 31.75
N LEU A 875 0.16 -32.53 31.12
CA LEU A 875 0.36 -33.79 31.84
C LEU A 875 1.82 -33.82 32.28
N ASP A 876 2.06 -34.14 33.54
CA ASP A 876 3.40 -34.10 34.14
C ASP A 876 4.37 -34.91 33.25
N GLN A 877 5.27 -34.21 32.54
CA GLN A 877 6.12 -34.84 31.53
C GLN A 877 7.11 -35.82 32.17
N ASP A 878 7.43 -35.66 33.45
CA ASP A 878 8.27 -36.57 34.22
C ASP A 878 7.65 -37.98 34.33
N ALA A 879 6.32 -38.11 34.26
CA ALA A 879 5.62 -39.41 34.24
C ALA A 879 5.59 -40.06 32.84
N LEU A 880 5.74 -39.26 31.77
CA LEU A 880 5.81 -39.78 30.39
C LEU A 880 7.19 -40.34 30.05
N HIS A 881 8.26 -39.80 30.65
CA HIS A 881 9.61 -40.34 30.51
C HIS A 881 9.80 -41.69 31.23
N THR A 882 9.03 -41.98 32.27
CA THR A 882 9.07 -43.30 32.95
C THR A 882 8.34 -44.39 32.16
N LEU A 883 7.30 -44.03 31.40
CA LEU A 883 6.52 -44.96 30.57
C LEU A 883 7.13 -45.23 29.18
N SER A 884 8.09 -44.41 28.72
CA SER A 884 8.82 -44.66 27.47
C SER A 884 10.03 -45.59 27.66
N ASN A 885 10.38 -45.94 28.90
CA ASN A 885 11.48 -46.84 29.26
C ASN A 885 11.01 -48.18 29.83
N MET A 886 9.71 -48.49 29.72
CA MET A 886 9.11 -49.83 29.84
C MET A 886 8.51 -50.20 28.49
#